data_AF-A0A448JBF1-F1
#
_entry.id   AF-A0A448JBF1-F1
#
_cell.length_a   1.000
_cell.length_b   1.000
_cell.length_c   1.000
_cell.angle_alpha   90.00
_cell.angle_beta   90.00
_cell.angle_gamma   90.00
#
_symmetry.space_group_name_H-M   'P 1'
#
loop_
_entity.id
_entity.type
_entity.pdbx_description
1 polymer ?
#
loop_
_entity_poly.entity_id
_entity_poly.type
_entity_poly.pdbx_seq_one_letter_code
_entity_poly.pdbx_strand_id
1 'polypeptide(L)'
;MLKNGVLTYVSLFSSAGVGCYGFKELGYECIATNEIIERRLNIQKINNKCKYENAYISGDIKEERIKNKILEQVHFYKKLGNDMVDVVIATPPCQGMSVANHKKKHNEINRNSLVVESIELIHRINPRFFILENVASFYKTGCINENDEIISIGEMIENKLSNNYIIYNDVINFKNYGANSSRTRALVIGVHNSLNDFITPLEIFPDFEREKTLKEILGRLKSLKWGEYDKNDFYHSFRVYPEYMRNWIKDLKEGQSAFENKEDFKKPHKIENGILVVNVAKNGDKYRRQKWDSVCPCIHTRNDQLASQNTIHPKDDRVFSIRELMLVMNIPASFKWIELDINKINTLSDVEKVNLSKKVEMNIRQSIGEAVPTIIFRKIAEKIKKNMQLKNYKDKEIFQLIKNNDLYNFNKLKNFIKQNQNLISLSSLLRISELSNIQRLKDSAYFTNKFITNEIAKTLPNFDKKTITIIEPSVGCGNFLPIIFKKYSHIESVKLKLIDINEKNLEILKIIYKDLVPNNFNLEFICDDFLQLRNEKADLIIGNPPFSKIKSKNLSELFLEKAIQEADFVSMIMPKNLLNTREYADIRIKLYQRGVSHILDFGEKGFSGVLIETINIAIGRSKEVFIKSFPLNIKLIQKSSYIFDNNLPYWVIFRNDFFDCVFKSLEFGVFEVFRDRQLTKSNTSLLKNDIRVIKSRNISNNGKIINIEGYDSYISKDNLKKFKIYNYLNKNDVYLTPNMTYNPRLIKKEKGYVVNGSVAILIPKKYVNLTRKQREYFSSEEFREFYKIARNYQTRTLNIDSVSCFWFGIKKELG
;
A
#
# COMPACT_ATOMS: atom_id res chain seq x y z
N MET A 1 21.38 9.42 -4.80
CA MET A 1 21.71 10.74 -5.37
C MET A 1 23.20 10.85 -5.46
N LEU A 2 23.66 11.38 -6.58
CA LEU A 2 25.05 11.79 -6.76
C LEU A 2 25.38 12.93 -5.78
N LYS A 3 26.68 13.16 -5.51
CA LYS A 3 27.15 14.21 -4.60
C LYS A 3 26.67 15.61 -4.98
N ASN A 4 26.39 15.86 -6.27
CA ASN A 4 25.85 17.11 -6.79
C ASN A 4 24.31 17.21 -6.68
N GLY A 5 23.65 16.26 -6.03
CA GLY A 5 22.20 16.23 -5.86
C GLY A 5 21.42 15.69 -7.07
N VAL A 6 22.09 15.26 -8.15
CA VAL A 6 21.42 14.67 -9.31
C VAL A 6 20.86 13.29 -8.94
N LEU A 7 19.58 13.10 -9.27
CA LEU A 7 18.86 11.84 -9.08
C LEU A 7 19.19 10.88 -10.23
N THR A 8 19.20 9.59 -9.93
CA THR A 8 19.64 8.54 -10.83
C THR A 8 18.55 7.51 -11.11
N TYR A 9 18.57 6.87 -12.27
CA TYR A 9 17.62 5.80 -12.57
C TYR A 9 18.19 4.67 -13.43
N VAL A 10 17.60 3.49 -13.29
CA VAL A 10 17.79 2.32 -14.15
C VAL A 10 16.47 2.02 -14.86
N SER A 11 16.53 1.71 -16.15
CA SER A 11 15.35 1.44 -16.99
C SER A 11 15.44 0.05 -17.62
N LEU A 12 14.61 -0.87 -17.17
CA LEU A 12 14.52 -2.25 -17.67
C LEU A 12 13.36 -2.35 -18.68
N PHE A 13 13.54 -3.15 -19.73
CA PHE A 13 12.57 -3.29 -20.83
C PHE A 13 12.20 -1.95 -21.47
N SER A 14 13.23 -1.15 -21.70
CA SER A 14 13.11 0.29 -21.93
C SER A 14 12.52 0.70 -23.29
N SER A 15 12.29 -0.22 -24.21
CA SER A 15 11.81 0.04 -25.57
C SER A 15 12.65 1.12 -26.27
N ALA A 16 12.07 2.06 -26.99
CA ALA A 16 12.81 3.21 -27.55
C ALA A 16 13.11 4.31 -26.51
N GLY A 17 12.78 4.09 -25.23
CA GLY A 17 12.98 5.07 -24.16
C GLY A 17 11.89 6.13 -24.03
N VAL A 18 10.79 6.04 -24.79
CA VAL A 18 9.69 7.03 -24.80
C VAL A 18 9.12 7.30 -23.40
N GLY A 19 8.75 6.24 -22.67
CA GLY A 19 8.16 6.41 -21.34
C GLY A 19 9.12 7.07 -20.36
N CYS A 20 10.32 6.49 -20.20
CA CYS A 20 11.33 7.00 -19.27
C CYS A 20 11.99 8.31 -19.73
N TYR A 21 11.68 8.83 -20.92
CA TYR A 21 12.18 10.14 -21.36
C TYR A 21 11.78 11.27 -20.41
N GLY A 22 10.64 11.14 -19.72
CA GLY A 22 10.22 12.10 -18.70
C GLY A 22 11.23 12.25 -17.55
N PHE A 23 11.95 11.18 -17.17
CA PHE A 23 13.04 11.28 -16.20
C PHE A 23 14.21 12.11 -16.73
N LYS A 24 14.56 11.91 -18.01
CA LYS A 24 15.60 12.68 -18.68
C LYS A 24 15.23 14.17 -18.77
N GLU A 25 13.99 14.52 -19.13
CA GLU A 25 13.52 15.91 -19.17
C GLU A 25 13.65 16.62 -17.82
N LEU A 26 13.56 15.89 -16.72
CA LEU A 26 13.70 16.42 -15.36
C LEU A 26 15.14 16.40 -14.84
N GLY A 27 16.11 16.04 -15.69
CA GLY A 27 17.53 16.04 -15.35
C GLY A 27 17.99 14.86 -14.52
N TYR A 28 17.28 13.73 -14.55
CA TYR A 28 17.79 12.49 -13.94
C TYR A 28 18.91 11.88 -14.81
N GLU A 29 19.91 11.30 -14.16
CA GLU A 29 21.00 10.60 -14.83
C GLU A 29 20.68 9.10 -14.99
N CYS A 30 20.66 8.62 -16.23
CA CYS A 30 20.48 7.18 -16.51
C CYS A 30 21.77 6.42 -16.18
N ILE A 31 21.69 5.53 -15.19
CA ILE A 31 22.78 4.60 -14.81
C ILE A 31 22.91 3.50 -15.85
N ALA A 32 21.78 2.88 -16.19
CA ALA A 32 21.73 1.76 -17.13
C ALA A 32 20.36 1.69 -17.77
N THR A 33 20.34 1.27 -19.03
CA THR A 33 19.11 0.96 -19.76
C THR A 33 19.25 -0.39 -20.44
N ASN A 34 18.26 -1.25 -20.27
CA ASN A 34 18.23 -2.58 -20.88
C ASN A 34 17.07 -2.70 -21.86
N GLU A 35 17.35 -3.21 -23.06
CA GLU A 35 16.40 -3.47 -24.13
C GLU A 35 16.98 -4.55 -25.05
N ILE A 36 16.19 -5.55 -25.41
CA ILE A 36 16.67 -6.65 -26.25
C ILE A 36 16.73 -6.28 -27.74
N ILE A 37 15.91 -5.33 -28.19
CA ILE A 37 15.83 -4.91 -29.59
C ILE A 37 16.77 -3.72 -29.85
N GLU A 38 17.92 -3.98 -30.48
CA GLU A 38 18.98 -3.00 -30.72
C GLU A 38 18.52 -1.73 -31.46
N ARG A 39 17.69 -1.84 -32.50
CA ARG A 39 17.16 -0.66 -33.23
C ARG A 39 16.35 0.30 -32.36
N ARG A 40 15.83 -0.15 -31.21
CA ARG A 40 15.13 0.70 -30.23
C ARG A 40 16.14 1.35 -29.27
N LEU A 41 17.16 0.59 -28.87
CA LEU A 41 18.27 1.12 -28.09
C LEU A 41 19.01 2.23 -28.82
N ASN A 42 19.16 2.13 -30.15
CA ASN A 42 19.76 3.18 -30.99
C ASN A 42 18.96 4.50 -30.94
N ILE A 43 17.63 4.45 -30.81
CA ILE A 43 16.81 5.67 -30.59
C ILE A 43 17.16 6.30 -29.25
N GLN A 44 17.41 5.50 -28.20
CA GLN A 44 17.83 6.02 -26.91
C GLN A 44 19.20 6.71 -26.98
N LYS A 45 20.13 6.18 -27.79
CA LYS A 45 21.44 6.79 -28.07
C LYS A 45 21.32 8.13 -28.77
N ILE A 46 20.46 8.24 -29.80
CA ILE A 46 20.15 9.52 -30.47
C ILE A 46 19.65 10.57 -29.48
N ASN A 47 18.91 10.14 -28.46
CA ASN A 47 18.43 11.01 -27.39
C ASN A 47 19.44 11.22 -26.26
N ASN A 48 20.68 10.71 -26.35
CA ASN A 48 21.70 10.77 -25.30
C ASN A 48 21.16 10.33 -23.93
N LYS A 49 20.31 9.30 -23.88
CA LYS A 49 19.58 8.92 -22.66
C LYS A 49 20.51 8.65 -21.48
N CYS A 50 21.55 7.86 -21.72
CA CYS A 50 22.57 7.50 -20.74
C CYS A 50 23.89 8.15 -21.11
N LYS A 51 24.64 8.56 -20.08
CA LYS A 51 25.87 9.35 -20.23
C LYS A 51 27.03 8.56 -20.82
N TYR A 52 27.08 7.26 -20.51
CA TYR A 52 28.16 6.36 -20.92
C TYR A 52 27.65 5.31 -21.91
N GLU A 53 28.45 4.96 -22.91
CA GLU A 53 28.05 4.02 -23.97
C GLU A 53 27.80 2.60 -23.43
N ASN A 54 28.60 2.16 -22.45
CA ASN A 54 28.43 0.86 -21.79
C ASN A 54 27.16 0.77 -20.90
N ALA A 55 26.45 1.87 -20.68
CA ALA A 55 25.16 1.88 -20.00
C ALA A 55 23.98 1.48 -20.91
N TYR A 56 24.17 1.43 -22.24
CA TYR A 56 23.19 0.93 -23.20
C TYR A 56 23.35 -0.58 -23.36
N ILE A 57 22.58 -1.36 -22.59
CA ILE A 57 22.76 -2.79 -22.46
C ILE A 57 21.74 -3.54 -23.32
N SER A 58 22.18 -3.96 -24.51
CA SER A 58 21.43 -4.86 -25.38
C SER A 58 21.58 -6.32 -24.92
N GLY A 59 20.47 -7.02 -24.68
CA GLY A 59 20.48 -8.45 -24.32
C GLY A 59 19.27 -8.89 -23.49
N ASP A 60 19.07 -10.21 -23.40
CA ASP A 60 18.02 -10.82 -22.58
C ASP A 60 18.39 -10.74 -21.09
N ILE A 61 17.51 -10.13 -20.31
CA ILE A 61 17.70 -9.92 -18.87
C ILE A 61 17.73 -11.23 -18.06
N LYS A 62 17.27 -12.34 -18.64
CA LYS A 62 17.39 -13.69 -18.04
C LYS A 62 18.83 -14.14 -17.91
N GLU A 63 19.71 -13.68 -18.80
CA GLU A 63 21.12 -14.03 -18.76
C GLU A 63 21.83 -13.31 -17.62
N GLU A 64 22.51 -14.07 -16.74
CA GLU A 64 23.25 -13.50 -15.61
C GLU A 64 24.34 -12.51 -16.06
N ARG A 65 24.95 -12.74 -17.24
CA ARG A 65 25.89 -11.80 -17.86
C ARG A 65 25.26 -10.43 -18.12
N ILE A 66 24.00 -10.37 -18.53
CA ILE A 66 23.28 -9.12 -18.80
C ILE A 66 22.93 -8.41 -17.48
N LYS A 67 22.47 -9.16 -16.46
CA LYS A 67 22.24 -8.62 -15.12
C LYS A 67 23.52 -8.04 -14.52
N ASN A 68 24.65 -8.74 -14.67
CA ASN A 68 25.94 -8.29 -14.18
C ASN A 68 26.39 -6.98 -14.83
N LYS A 69 26.19 -6.79 -16.14
CA LYS A 69 26.46 -5.49 -16.80
C LYS A 69 25.66 -4.34 -16.17
N ILE A 70 24.39 -4.58 -15.81
CA ILE A 70 23.55 -3.57 -15.15
C ILE A 70 24.11 -3.24 -13.75
N LEU A 71 24.46 -4.28 -12.99
CA LEU A 71 25.01 -4.13 -11.63
C LEU A 71 26.40 -3.49 -11.62
N GLU A 72 27.22 -3.75 -12.64
CA GLU A 72 28.51 -3.09 -12.84
C GLU A 72 28.34 -1.58 -13.02
N GLN A 73 27.33 -1.14 -13.80
CA GLN A 73 27.01 0.29 -13.90
C GLN A 73 26.54 0.86 -12.57
N VAL A 74 25.68 0.16 -11.84
CA VAL A 74 25.26 0.58 -10.48
C VAL A 74 26.47 0.73 -9.57
N HIS A 75 27.40 -0.22 -9.59
CA HIS A 75 28.63 -0.18 -8.80
C HIS A 75 29.57 0.95 -9.23
N PHE A 76 29.68 1.21 -10.54
CA PHE A 76 30.43 2.33 -11.08
C PHE A 76 29.88 3.67 -10.58
N TYR A 77 28.57 3.89 -10.66
CA TYR A 77 27.94 5.11 -10.11
C TYR A 77 28.12 5.23 -8.59
N LYS A 78 28.14 4.10 -7.87
CA LYS A 78 28.49 4.10 -6.44
C LYS A 78 29.89 4.66 -6.18
N LYS A 79 30.88 4.29 -7.02
CA LYS A 79 32.24 4.86 -6.96
C LYS A 79 32.28 6.35 -7.31
N LEU A 80 31.37 6.82 -8.17
CA LEU A 80 31.19 8.26 -8.45
C LEU A 80 30.48 9.02 -7.30
N GLY A 81 30.18 8.34 -6.20
CA GLY A 81 29.55 8.94 -5.03
C GLY A 81 28.02 8.93 -5.05
N ASN A 82 27.40 8.11 -5.91
CA ASN A 82 25.98 7.80 -5.76
C ASN A 82 25.78 6.87 -4.56
N ASP A 83 25.10 7.34 -3.53
CA ASP A 83 24.89 6.56 -2.31
C ASP A 83 23.97 5.34 -2.53
N MET A 84 22.97 5.50 -3.39
CA MET A 84 21.95 4.52 -3.71
C MET A 84 21.28 4.90 -5.04
N VAL A 85 20.90 3.90 -5.86
CA VAL A 85 20.08 4.13 -7.05
C VAL A 85 18.76 4.75 -6.61
N ASP A 86 18.37 5.88 -7.22
CA ASP A 86 17.14 6.54 -6.79
C ASP A 86 15.92 5.81 -7.33
N VAL A 87 15.89 5.45 -8.62
CA VAL A 87 14.71 4.81 -9.22
C VAL A 87 15.08 3.61 -10.10
N VAL A 88 14.38 2.48 -9.94
CA VAL A 88 14.31 1.43 -10.96
C VAL A 88 12.94 1.44 -11.61
N ILE A 89 12.90 1.52 -12.94
CA ILE A 89 11.69 1.42 -13.74
C ILE A 89 11.73 0.12 -14.51
N ALA A 90 10.69 -0.70 -14.43
CA ALA A 90 10.58 -1.89 -15.27
C ALA A 90 9.18 -2.00 -15.90
N THR A 91 9.18 -2.28 -17.20
CA THR A 91 7.96 -2.52 -18.00
C THR A 91 8.05 -3.89 -18.69
N PRO A 92 8.16 -5.00 -17.92
CA PRO A 92 8.40 -6.31 -18.49
C PRO A 92 7.26 -6.73 -19.43
N PRO A 93 7.57 -7.27 -20.62
CA PRO A 93 6.55 -7.67 -21.56
C PRO A 93 5.75 -8.85 -21.02
N CYS A 94 4.47 -8.86 -21.36
CA CYS A 94 3.50 -9.79 -20.85
C CYS A 94 3.03 -10.71 -21.99
N GLN A 95 3.72 -11.83 -22.20
CA GLN A 95 3.43 -12.76 -23.31
C GLN A 95 2.38 -13.84 -22.98
N GLY A 96 1.86 -13.87 -21.74
CA GLY A 96 0.94 -14.90 -21.24
C GLY A 96 -0.41 -14.41 -20.69
N MET A 97 -0.70 -13.11 -20.64
CA MET A 97 -1.90 -12.57 -19.95
C MET A 97 -2.97 -11.97 -20.86
N SER A 98 -3.03 -12.36 -22.14
CA SER A 98 -4.14 -11.92 -22.99
C SER A 98 -5.45 -12.59 -22.58
N VAL A 99 -6.51 -11.79 -22.48
CA VAL A 99 -7.90 -12.20 -22.13
C VAL A 99 -8.45 -13.30 -23.08
N ALA A 100 -7.76 -13.62 -24.18
CA ALA A 100 -8.21 -14.54 -25.22
C ALA A 100 -7.86 -16.04 -24.98
N ASN A 101 -7.04 -16.39 -23.98
CA ASN A 101 -6.65 -17.80 -23.74
C ASN A 101 -7.22 -18.34 -22.41
N HIS A 102 -8.47 -18.78 -22.43
CA HIS A 102 -9.17 -19.40 -21.29
C HIS A 102 -8.77 -20.86 -20.99
N LYS A 103 -7.63 -21.37 -21.48
CA LYS A 103 -7.17 -22.76 -21.21
C LYS A 103 -5.69 -22.78 -20.79
N LYS A 104 -5.46 -22.67 -19.48
CA LYS A 104 -4.11 -22.66 -18.87
C LYS A 104 -3.47 -24.06 -18.99
N LYS A 105 -2.37 -24.16 -19.73
CA LYS A 105 -1.43 -25.31 -19.70
C LYS A 105 -0.20 -24.96 -18.86
N HIS A 106 0.44 -25.95 -18.23
CA HIS A 106 1.68 -25.80 -17.45
C HIS A 106 2.80 -25.00 -18.17
N ASN A 107 2.86 -25.08 -19.51
CA ASN A 107 3.85 -24.38 -20.33
C ASN A 107 3.66 -22.85 -20.43
N GLU A 108 2.49 -22.29 -20.08
CA GLU A 108 2.27 -20.83 -20.11
C GLU A 108 2.85 -20.13 -18.86
N ILE A 109 3.07 -20.86 -17.76
CA ILE A 109 3.54 -20.32 -16.48
C ILE A 109 5.04 -19.91 -16.55
N ASN A 110 5.80 -20.55 -17.43
CA ASN A 110 7.21 -20.25 -17.71
C ASN A 110 7.40 -18.87 -18.43
N ARG A 111 6.32 -18.27 -18.96
CA ARG A 111 6.35 -16.97 -19.66
C ARG A 111 6.33 -15.74 -18.73
N ASN A 112 6.03 -15.90 -17.44
CA ASN A 112 6.14 -14.80 -16.46
C ASN A 112 7.54 -14.66 -15.86
N SER A 113 8.52 -15.42 -16.36
CA SER A 113 9.93 -15.33 -15.97
C SER A 113 10.49 -13.91 -16.00
N LEU A 114 10.17 -13.10 -17.03
CA LEU A 114 10.69 -11.73 -17.14
C LEU A 114 10.23 -10.79 -16.02
N VAL A 115 9.06 -11.04 -15.43
CA VAL A 115 8.59 -10.30 -14.25
C VAL A 115 9.41 -10.72 -13.03
N VAL A 116 9.68 -12.02 -12.87
CA VAL A 116 10.54 -12.55 -11.82
C VAL A 116 11.95 -11.94 -11.93
N GLU A 117 12.53 -11.88 -13.13
CA GLU A 117 13.83 -11.25 -13.35
C GLU A 117 13.84 -9.76 -12.97
N SER A 118 12.73 -9.05 -13.21
CA SER A 118 12.58 -7.64 -12.81
C SER A 118 12.58 -7.49 -11.29
N ILE A 119 11.82 -8.34 -10.60
CA ILE A 119 11.71 -8.33 -9.14
C ILE A 119 13.07 -8.67 -8.51
N GLU A 120 13.77 -9.66 -9.06
CA GLU A 120 15.10 -10.06 -8.61
C GLU A 120 16.12 -8.94 -8.79
N LEU A 121 16.14 -8.26 -9.94
CA LEU A 121 17.01 -7.10 -10.13
C LEU A 121 16.66 -5.93 -9.21
N ILE A 122 15.38 -5.66 -8.97
CA ILE A 122 14.97 -4.64 -7.98
C ILE A 122 15.50 -5.02 -6.59
N HIS A 123 15.40 -6.29 -6.20
CA HIS A 123 15.93 -6.79 -4.94
C HIS A 123 17.46 -6.61 -4.85
N ARG A 124 18.22 -6.97 -5.90
CA ARG A 124 19.69 -6.85 -5.95
C ARG A 124 20.18 -5.40 -6.03
N ILE A 125 19.51 -4.54 -6.81
CA ILE A 125 19.86 -3.12 -6.94
C ILE A 125 19.51 -2.37 -5.65
N ASN A 126 18.41 -2.76 -5.01
CA ASN A 126 17.84 -2.13 -3.83
C ASN A 126 17.71 -0.60 -3.97
N PRO A 127 16.90 -0.07 -4.92
CA PRO A 127 16.75 1.38 -5.13
C PRO A 127 15.92 2.09 -4.06
N ARG A 128 15.95 3.43 -4.00
CA ARG A 128 15.04 4.20 -3.13
C ARG A 128 13.57 4.03 -3.54
N PHE A 129 13.33 3.97 -4.84
CA PHE A 129 12.02 3.78 -5.45
C PHE A 129 12.08 2.70 -6.52
N PHE A 130 11.02 1.91 -6.64
CA PHE A 130 10.79 1.11 -7.84
C PHE A 130 9.43 1.40 -8.44
N ILE A 131 9.33 1.29 -9.76
CA ILE A 131 8.11 1.49 -10.53
C ILE A 131 7.96 0.29 -11.47
N LEU A 132 6.90 -0.49 -11.30
CA LEU A 132 6.47 -1.52 -12.23
C LEU A 132 5.20 -1.06 -12.94
N GLU A 133 5.20 -1.07 -14.27
CA GLU A 133 4.00 -0.87 -15.08
C GLU A 133 3.72 -2.13 -15.90
N ASN A 134 2.44 -2.52 -15.95
CA ASN A 134 2.00 -3.65 -16.75
C ASN A 134 0.47 -3.63 -16.99
N VAL A 135 -0.06 -4.65 -17.67
CA VAL A 135 -1.49 -4.82 -17.96
C VAL A 135 -2.35 -4.92 -16.69
N ALA A 136 -3.64 -4.59 -16.78
CA ALA A 136 -4.55 -4.53 -15.62
C ALA A 136 -4.63 -5.82 -14.79
N SER A 137 -4.51 -7.00 -15.43
CA SER A 137 -4.54 -8.30 -14.75
C SER A 137 -3.25 -8.66 -14.02
N PHE A 138 -2.18 -7.88 -14.18
CA PHE A 138 -0.81 -8.17 -13.75
C PHE A 138 -0.71 -8.72 -12.33
N TYR A 139 -1.30 -8.02 -11.36
CA TYR A 139 -1.12 -8.35 -9.95
C TYR A 139 -1.76 -9.71 -9.57
N LYS A 140 -2.78 -10.16 -10.32
CA LYS A 140 -3.53 -11.41 -10.09
C LYS A 140 -3.03 -12.58 -10.96
N THR A 141 -2.14 -12.32 -11.91
CA THR A 141 -1.59 -13.36 -12.78
C THR A 141 -0.67 -14.29 -11.99
N GLY A 142 -0.75 -15.60 -12.23
CA GLY A 142 0.12 -16.58 -11.59
C GLY A 142 1.52 -16.66 -12.22
N CYS A 143 2.56 -16.74 -11.41
CA CYS A 143 3.95 -17.02 -11.78
C CYS A 143 4.51 -18.17 -10.93
N ILE A 144 5.62 -18.76 -11.39
CA ILE A 144 6.38 -19.74 -10.60
C ILE A 144 7.34 -18.98 -9.68
N ASN A 145 7.40 -19.38 -8.41
CA ASN A 145 8.41 -18.92 -7.47
C ASN A 145 9.68 -19.78 -7.50
N GLU A 146 10.66 -19.44 -6.68
CA GLU A 146 11.93 -20.19 -6.58
C GLU A 146 11.76 -21.63 -6.09
N ASN A 147 10.60 -21.96 -5.49
CA ASN A 147 10.26 -23.29 -4.98
C ASN A 147 9.33 -24.07 -5.94
N ASP A 148 9.21 -23.65 -7.19
CA ASP A 148 8.29 -24.23 -8.20
C ASP A 148 6.79 -24.15 -7.86
N GLU A 149 6.40 -23.28 -6.93
CA GLU A 149 5.01 -23.06 -6.54
C GLU A 149 4.35 -21.98 -7.40
N ILE A 150 3.07 -22.19 -7.73
CA ILE A 150 2.27 -21.20 -8.46
C ILE A 150 1.71 -20.18 -7.47
N ILE A 151 2.26 -18.98 -7.48
CA ILE A 151 1.77 -17.84 -6.69
C ILE A 151 1.36 -16.69 -7.61
N SER A 152 0.59 -15.71 -7.11
CA SER A 152 0.33 -14.51 -7.91
C SER A 152 1.57 -13.61 -8.01
N ILE A 153 1.72 -12.85 -9.09
CA ILE A 153 2.81 -11.86 -9.22
C ILE A 153 2.74 -10.85 -8.07
N GLY A 154 1.55 -10.44 -7.65
CA GLY A 154 1.38 -9.56 -6.50
C GLY A 154 1.94 -10.15 -5.21
N GLU A 155 1.70 -11.44 -4.98
CA GLU A 155 2.28 -12.20 -3.86
C GLU A 155 3.80 -12.33 -3.98
N MET A 156 4.33 -12.57 -5.18
CA MET A 156 5.78 -12.58 -5.42
C MET A 156 6.44 -11.25 -5.05
N ILE A 157 5.86 -10.13 -5.53
CA ILE A 157 6.33 -8.77 -5.21
C ILE A 157 6.33 -8.55 -3.70
N GLU A 158 5.24 -8.89 -3.02
CA GLU A 158 5.12 -8.75 -1.58
C GLU A 158 6.15 -9.63 -0.85
N ASN A 159 6.29 -10.91 -1.21
CA ASN A 159 7.19 -11.85 -0.55
C ASN A 159 8.67 -11.45 -0.70
N LYS A 160 9.07 -10.98 -1.89
CA LYS A 160 10.48 -10.63 -2.19
C LYS A 160 10.86 -9.21 -1.77
N LEU A 161 9.93 -8.26 -1.82
CA LEU A 161 10.25 -6.83 -1.66
C LEU A 161 9.66 -6.19 -0.40
N SER A 162 8.58 -6.70 0.21
CA SER A 162 7.92 -5.99 1.33
C SER A 162 8.80 -5.83 2.59
N ASN A 163 9.82 -6.67 2.77
CA ASN A 163 10.79 -6.51 3.86
C ASN A 163 11.61 -5.21 3.74
N ASN A 164 11.86 -4.74 2.52
CA ASN A 164 12.67 -3.55 2.23
C ASN A 164 11.83 -2.36 1.76
N TYR A 165 10.56 -2.56 1.39
CA TYR A 165 9.72 -1.53 0.78
C TYR A 165 8.31 -1.47 1.37
N ILE A 166 7.79 -0.26 1.48
CA ILE A 166 6.34 -0.03 1.46
C ILE A 166 5.90 -0.02 0.01
N ILE A 167 4.88 -0.82 -0.33
CA ILE A 167 4.44 -1.04 -1.71
C ILE A 167 2.98 -0.61 -1.83
N TYR A 168 2.62 0.14 -2.86
CA TYR A 168 1.24 0.41 -3.23
C TYR A 168 1.05 0.06 -4.71
N ASN A 169 -0.10 -0.54 -5.02
CA ASN A 169 -0.49 -0.89 -6.37
C ASN A 169 -1.92 -0.43 -6.65
N ASP A 170 -2.18 -0.06 -7.90
CA ASP A 170 -3.52 0.26 -8.36
C ASP A 170 -3.66 0.00 -9.87
N VAL A 171 -4.88 -0.27 -10.32
CA VAL A 171 -5.22 -0.38 -11.74
C VAL A 171 -5.87 0.94 -12.18
N ILE A 172 -5.11 1.73 -12.92
CA ILE A 172 -5.51 3.06 -13.34
C ILE A 172 -5.62 3.17 -14.86
N ASN A 173 -6.53 4.01 -15.35
CA ASN A 173 -6.55 4.40 -16.76
C ASN A 173 -5.74 5.68 -16.94
N PHE A 174 -4.64 5.61 -17.68
CA PHE A 174 -3.73 6.74 -17.87
C PHE A 174 -4.38 8.00 -18.46
N LYS A 175 -5.52 7.90 -19.16
CA LYS A 175 -6.29 9.09 -19.61
C LYS A 175 -6.69 10.00 -18.45
N ASN A 176 -6.88 9.42 -17.27
CA ASN A 176 -7.26 10.11 -16.05
C ASN A 176 -6.06 10.59 -15.23
N TYR A 177 -4.85 10.53 -15.78
CA TYR A 177 -3.60 10.90 -15.12
C TYR A 177 -2.69 11.72 -16.05
N GLY A 178 -3.28 12.36 -17.06
CA GLY A 178 -2.61 13.27 -17.99
C GLY A 178 -2.27 12.67 -19.36
N ALA A 179 -2.45 11.37 -19.56
CA ALA A 179 -2.24 10.79 -20.89
C ALA A 179 -3.39 11.16 -21.84
N ASN A 180 -3.06 11.30 -23.13
CA ASN A 180 -4.02 11.67 -24.17
C ASN A 180 -4.72 10.46 -24.82
N SER A 181 -4.45 9.24 -24.33
CA SER A 181 -5.11 8.01 -24.76
C SER A 181 -5.60 7.17 -23.56
N SER A 182 -6.72 6.47 -23.78
CA SER A 182 -7.27 5.49 -22.85
C SER A 182 -6.36 4.28 -22.79
N ARG A 183 -5.72 4.04 -21.65
CA ARG A 183 -4.80 2.91 -21.43
C ARG A 183 -4.86 2.47 -19.98
N THR A 184 -5.62 1.41 -19.71
CA THR A 184 -5.72 0.82 -18.38
C THR A 184 -4.51 -0.06 -18.08
N ARG A 185 -3.81 0.22 -16.98
CA ARG A 185 -2.57 -0.43 -16.57
C ARG A 185 -2.52 -0.61 -15.05
N ALA A 186 -1.90 -1.70 -14.62
CA ALA A 186 -1.46 -1.86 -13.25
C ALA A 186 -0.17 -1.06 -13.06
N LEU A 187 -0.15 -0.18 -12.08
CA LEU A 187 1.02 0.55 -11.63
C LEU A 187 1.35 0.08 -10.22
N VAL A 188 2.60 -0.31 -9.98
CA VAL A 188 3.11 -0.68 -8.65
C VAL A 188 4.28 0.23 -8.33
N ILE A 189 4.21 0.92 -7.19
CA ILE A 189 5.30 1.77 -6.70
C ILE A 189 5.74 1.26 -5.34
N GLY A 190 7.04 1.07 -5.19
CA GLY A 190 7.67 0.80 -3.91
C GLY A 190 8.51 1.97 -3.44
N VAL A 191 8.48 2.25 -2.14
CA VAL A 191 9.34 3.21 -1.45
C VAL A 191 10.15 2.45 -0.41
N HIS A 192 11.47 2.57 -0.47
CA HIS A 192 12.37 1.88 0.45
C HIS A 192 12.09 2.29 1.90
N ASN A 193 12.19 1.34 2.83
CA ASN A 193 11.84 1.52 4.24
C ASN A 193 12.70 2.57 4.95
N SER A 194 13.84 2.97 4.39
CA SER A 194 14.63 4.11 4.91
C SER A 194 13.95 5.47 4.71
N LEU A 195 12.91 5.56 3.88
CA LEU A 195 12.15 6.77 3.56
C LEU A 195 10.70 6.72 4.08
N ASN A 196 10.27 5.63 4.70
CA ASN A 196 8.85 5.39 5.03
C ASN A 196 8.22 6.41 5.98
N ASP A 197 9.01 6.98 6.89
CA ASP A 197 8.57 8.03 7.80
C ASP A 197 8.28 9.35 7.06
N PHE A 198 8.78 9.51 5.84
CA PHE A 198 8.79 10.78 5.11
C PHE A 198 8.01 10.74 3.81
N ILE A 199 8.02 9.61 3.10
CA ILE A 199 7.46 9.45 1.76
C ILE A 199 6.68 8.15 1.69
N THR A 200 5.45 8.22 1.19
CA THR A 200 4.64 7.04 0.88
C THR A 200 4.59 6.80 -0.63
N PRO A 201 4.40 5.55 -1.08
CA PRO A 201 4.15 5.28 -2.50
C PRO A 201 2.97 6.08 -3.06
N LEU A 202 1.92 6.27 -2.25
CA LEU A 202 0.70 6.96 -2.65
C LEU A 202 0.93 8.43 -3.06
N GLU A 203 1.88 9.11 -2.41
CA GLU A 203 2.29 10.48 -2.76
C GLU A 203 3.04 10.55 -4.09
N ILE A 204 3.68 9.45 -4.48
CA ILE A 204 4.44 9.31 -5.72
C ILE A 204 3.55 8.96 -6.92
N PHE A 205 2.38 8.34 -6.68
CA PHE A 205 1.40 8.08 -7.74
C PHE A 205 0.97 9.39 -8.46
N PRO A 206 0.78 9.38 -9.79
CA PRO A 206 0.33 10.55 -10.53
C PRO A 206 -1.07 11.00 -10.08
N ASP A 207 -1.35 12.30 -10.12
CA ASP A 207 -2.65 12.84 -9.66
C ASP A 207 -3.72 12.74 -10.73
N PHE A 208 -4.97 12.60 -10.25
CA PHE A 208 -6.13 12.47 -11.12
C PHE A 208 -6.36 13.76 -11.90
N GLU A 209 -6.59 13.63 -13.20
CA GLU A 209 -6.94 14.70 -14.12
C GLU A 209 -8.07 14.24 -15.03
N ARG A 210 -8.93 15.18 -15.45
CA ARG A 210 -9.98 14.86 -16.43
C ARG A 210 -9.35 14.54 -17.79
N GLU A 211 -9.90 13.55 -18.47
CA GLU A 211 -9.48 13.19 -19.83
C GLU A 211 -9.68 14.34 -20.83
N LYS A 212 -8.89 14.30 -21.91
CA LYS A 212 -9.01 15.22 -23.05
C LYS A 212 -9.63 14.51 -24.25
N THR A 213 -10.38 15.26 -25.04
CA THR A 213 -10.96 14.82 -26.32
C THR A 213 -9.93 14.86 -27.44
N LEU A 214 -10.14 14.05 -28.48
CA LEU A 214 -9.33 14.09 -29.71
C LEU A 214 -9.29 15.47 -30.35
N LYS A 215 -10.40 16.23 -30.26
CA LYS A 215 -10.49 17.60 -30.77
C LYS A 215 -9.51 18.54 -30.07
N GLU A 216 -9.41 18.46 -28.75
CA GLU A 216 -8.46 19.28 -27.97
C GLU A 216 -7.00 18.93 -28.30
N ILE A 217 -6.72 17.67 -28.60
CA ILE A 217 -5.36 17.17 -28.82
C ILE A 217 -4.89 17.38 -30.27
N LEU A 218 -5.73 17.04 -31.26
CA LEU A 218 -5.36 16.95 -32.67
C LEU A 218 -6.04 18.00 -33.55
N GLY A 219 -7.08 18.68 -33.07
CA GLY A 219 -7.92 19.57 -33.90
C GLY A 219 -7.21 20.79 -34.50
N ARG A 220 -5.98 21.07 -34.09
CA ARG A 220 -5.14 22.14 -34.65
C ARG A 220 -4.22 21.67 -35.80
N LEU A 221 -4.10 20.36 -36.02
CA LEU A 221 -3.29 19.81 -37.10
C LEU A 221 -4.00 19.98 -38.44
N LYS A 222 -3.21 20.12 -39.50
CA LYS A 222 -3.73 20.25 -40.86
C LYS A 222 -4.27 18.91 -41.34
N SER A 223 -5.18 18.97 -42.30
CA SER A 223 -5.59 17.77 -43.03
C SER A 223 -4.47 17.33 -43.96
N LEU A 224 -4.30 16.03 -44.16
CA LEU A 224 -3.32 15.45 -45.08
C LEU A 224 -4.04 14.79 -46.26
N LYS A 225 -3.57 15.09 -47.47
CA LYS A 225 -3.93 14.37 -48.69
C LYS A 225 -3.32 12.97 -48.70
N TRP A 226 -3.80 12.14 -49.61
CA TRP A 226 -3.32 10.76 -49.74
C TRP A 226 -1.80 10.71 -50.00
N GLY A 227 -1.06 10.09 -49.08
CA GLY A 227 0.41 9.97 -49.16
C GLY A 227 1.19 11.26 -48.89
N GLU A 228 0.54 12.33 -48.43
CA GLU A 228 1.19 13.61 -48.17
C GLU A 228 2.09 13.59 -46.93
N TYR A 229 3.22 14.28 -47.03
CA TYR A 229 4.04 14.71 -45.91
C TYR A 229 3.81 16.20 -45.70
N ASP A 230 3.53 16.63 -44.47
CA ASP A 230 3.47 18.07 -44.19
C ASP A 230 4.82 18.74 -44.49
N LYS A 231 4.76 19.95 -45.04
CA LYS A 231 5.95 20.70 -45.46
C LYS A 231 6.86 21.07 -44.29
N ASN A 232 6.31 21.27 -43.11
CA ASN A 232 6.99 21.77 -41.91
C ASN A 232 7.10 20.70 -40.81
N ASP A 233 6.55 19.51 -41.01
CA ASP A 233 6.64 18.42 -40.04
C ASP A 233 6.63 17.05 -40.72
N PHE A 234 7.82 16.49 -40.95
CA PHE A 234 8.01 15.16 -41.51
C PHE A 234 7.20 14.06 -40.79
N TYR A 235 7.02 14.18 -39.47
CA TYR A 235 6.25 13.21 -38.70
C TYR A 235 4.73 13.39 -38.88
N HIS A 236 4.27 14.53 -39.39
CA HIS A 236 2.89 14.69 -39.85
C HIS A 236 2.72 14.07 -41.25
N SER A 237 2.90 12.74 -41.26
CA SER A 237 2.75 11.83 -42.38
C SER A 237 2.22 10.49 -41.86
N PHE A 238 1.60 9.70 -42.73
CA PHE A 238 0.92 8.46 -42.34
C PHE A 238 1.28 7.27 -43.25
N ARG A 239 1.02 6.05 -42.75
CA ARG A 239 1.24 4.84 -43.52
C ARG A 239 0.18 4.72 -44.60
N VAL A 240 0.59 4.71 -45.85
CA VAL A 240 -0.30 4.36 -46.96
C VAL A 240 -0.66 2.87 -46.91
N TYR A 241 -1.91 2.57 -47.23
CA TYR A 241 -2.44 1.22 -47.43
C TYR A 241 -2.88 1.06 -48.89
N PRO A 242 -3.22 -0.15 -49.38
CA PRO A 242 -3.64 -0.32 -50.76
C PRO A 242 -4.79 0.62 -51.13
N GLU A 243 -4.65 1.38 -52.22
CA GLU A 243 -5.51 2.53 -52.52
C GLU A 243 -7.00 2.17 -52.66
N TYR A 244 -7.31 0.96 -53.15
CA TYR A 244 -8.69 0.47 -53.24
C TYR A 244 -9.40 0.44 -51.88
N MET A 245 -8.67 0.27 -50.76
CA MET A 245 -9.25 0.28 -49.42
C MET A 245 -9.73 1.67 -48.99
N ARG A 246 -9.35 2.76 -49.69
CA ARG A 246 -9.88 4.10 -49.41
C ARG A 246 -11.39 4.16 -49.60
N ASN A 247 -11.90 3.43 -50.59
CA ASN A 247 -13.34 3.33 -50.83
C ASN A 247 -14.09 2.70 -49.65
N TRP A 248 -13.40 1.98 -48.76
CA TRP A 248 -14.03 1.41 -47.57
C TRP A 248 -14.35 2.45 -46.50
N ILE A 249 -13.58 3.55 -46.46
CA ILE A 249 -13.65 4.51 -45.35
C ILE A 249 -14.04 5.93 -45.78
N LYS A 250 -13.90 6.27 -47.06
CA LYS A 250 -14.12 7.62 -47.59
C LYS A 250 -15.48 8.21 -47.21
N ASP A 251 -16.54 7.42 -47.35
CA ASP A 251 -17.92 7.87 -47.14
C ASP A 251 -18.40 7.71 -45.68
N LEU A 252 -17.55 7.22 -44.78
CA LEU A 252 -17.90 6.99 -43.38
C LEU A 252 -18.01 8.31 -42.60
N LYS A 253 -19.02 8.42 -41.76
CA LYS A 253 -19.14 9.48 -40.75
C LYS A 253 -18.33 9.14 -39.49
N GLU A 254 -18.15 10.13 -38.62
CA GLU A 254 -17.52 9.93 -37.31
C GLU A 254 -18.16 8.78 -36.54
N GLY A 255 -17.34 7.84 -36.07
CA GLY A 255 -17.81 6.67 -35.36
C GLY A 255 -18.45 5.58 -36.21
N GLN A 256 -18.58 5.73 -37.53
CA GLN A 256 -19.15 4.69 -38.40
C GLN A 256 -18.08 3.67 -38.83
N SER A 257 -18.44 2.40 -38.94
CA SER A 257 -17.57 1.31 -39.44
C SER A 257 -17.76 1.05 -40.93
N ALA A 258 -16.70 0.63 -41.61
CA ALA A 258 -16.72 0.22 -43.01
C ALA A 258 -17.65 -0.98 -43.29
N PHE A 259 -17.97 -1.79 -42.27
CA PHE A 259 -18.95 -2.88 -42.42
C PHE A 259 -20.41 -2.38 -42.49
N GLU A 260 -20.66 -1.12 -42.14
CA GLU A 260 -21.97 -0.47 -42.18
C GLU A 260 -22.28 0.13 -43.58
N ASN A 261 -21.36 0.00 -44.54
CA ASN A 261 -21.61 0.40 -45.93
C ASN A 261 -22.72 -0.45 -46.56
N LYS A 262 -23.56 0.15 -47.42
CA LYS A 262 -24.64 -0.58 -48.13
C LYS A 262 -24.10 -1.52 -49.20
N GLU A 263 -23.10 -1.06 -49.95
CA GLU A 263 -22.50 -1.77 -51.08
C GLU A 263 -21.36 -2.67 -50.61
N ASP A 264 -21.34 -3.94 -51.01
CA ASP A 264 -20.34 -4.93 -50.56
C ASP A 264 -18.91 -4.59 -50.99
N PHE A 265 -18.72 -3.96 -52.15
CA PHE A 265 -17.40 -3.53 -52.61
C PHE A 265 -16.82 -2.36 -51.77
N LYS A 266 -17.65 -1.67 -50.99
CA LYS A 266 -17.23 -0.67 -49.99
C LYS A 266 -17.01 -1.28 -48.60
N LYS A 267 -17.28 -2.57 -48.40
CA LYS A 267 -16.94 -3.26 -47.14
C LYS A 267 -15.51 -3.81 -47.22
N PRO A 268 -14.81 -3.99 -46.09
CA PRO A 268 -13.54 -4.70 -46.09
C PRO A 268 -13.71 -6.11 -46.66
N HIS A 269 -13.05 -6.41 -47.77
CA HIS A 269 -13.23 -7.67 -48.51
C HIS A 269 -11.90 -8.21 -49.04
N LYS A 270 -11.95 -9.44 -49.55
CA LYS A 270 -10.90 -10.09 -50.35
C LYS A 270 -11.49 -10.52 -51.69
N ILE A 271 -10.62 -10.72 -52.67
CA ILE A 271 -10.99 -11.33 -53.94
C ILE A 271 -10.41 -12.75 -53.94
N GLU A 272 -11.28 -13.76 -53.91
CA GLU A 272 -10.91 -15.18 -53.98
C GLU A 272 -11.52 -15.76 -55.25
N ASN A 273 -10.68 -16.27 -56.16
CA ASN A 273 -11.10 -16.79 -57.48
C ASN A 273 -11.97 -15.82 -58.30
N GLY A 274 -11.68 -14.52 -58.24
CA GLY A 274 -12.45 -13.48 -58.92
C GLY A 274 -13.76 -13.09 -58.23
N ILE A 275 -14.11 -13.74 -57.12
CA ILE A 275 -15.33 -13.47 -56.35
C ILE A 275 -14.99 -12.58 -55.15
N LEU A 276 -15.83 -11.57 -54.91
CA LEU A 276 -15.72 -10.70 -53.76
C LEU A 276 -16.25 -11.39 -52.51
N VAL A 277 -15.40 -11.57 -51.51
CA VAL A 277 -15.73 -12.17 -50.21
C VAL A 277 -15.55 -11.13 -49.12
N VAL A 278 -16.66 -10.68 -48.50
CA VAL A 278 -16.64 -9.71 -47.40
C VAL A 278 -16.04 -10.34 -46.15
N ASN A 279 -15.13 -9.63 -45.49
CA ASN A 279 -14.52 -10.08 -44.24
C ASN A 279 -15.57 -10.14 -43.11
N VAL A 280 -15.39 -11.08 -42.18
CA VAL A 280 -16.27 -11.15 -41.00
C VAL A 280 -15.94 -10.03 -40.01
N ALA A 281 -16.97 -9.29 -39.59
CA ALA A 281 -16.87 -8.26 -38.57
C ALA A 281 -16.72 -8.85 -37.15
N LYS A 282 -15.54 -9.42 -36.84
CA LYS A 282 -15.29 -10.10 -35.54
C LYS A 282 -15.07 -9.15 -34.36
N ASN A 283 -14.57 -7.93 -34.59
CA ASN A 283 -14.34 -6.92 -33.54
C ASN A 283 -14.94 -5.56 -33.97
N GLY A 284 -15.84 -5.00 -33.15
CA GLY A 284 -16.64 -3.81 -33.50
C GLY A 284 -15.87 -2.49 -33.69
N ASP A 285 -14.62 -2.41 -33.24
CA ASP A 285 -13.83 -1.18 -33.27
C ASP A 285 -12.97 -1.05 -34.54
N LYS A 286 -12.77 -2.14 -35.29
CA LYS A 286 -11.93 -2.13 -36.49
C LYS A 286 -12.63 -1.45 -37.66
N TYR A 287 -11.84 -0.87 -38.56
CA TYR A 287 -12.36 -0.15 -39.73
C TYR A 287 -13.38 0.95 -39.39
N ARG A 288 -13.32 1.52 -38.19
CA ARG A 288 -14.23 2.56 -37.71
C ARG A 288 -13.52 3.91 -37.67
N ARG A 289 -14.21 5.00 -38.05
CA ARG A 289 -13.67 6.36 -37.85
C ARG A 289 -13.73 6.75 -36.39
N GLN A 290 -12.70 7.44 -35.91
CA GLN A 290 -12.72 8.08 -34.60
C GLN A 290 -13.74 9.24 -34.54
N LYS A 291 -14.10 9.67 -33.33
CA LYS A 291 -14.97 10.83 -33.09
C LYS A 291 -14.16 11.96 -32.46
N TRP A 292 -14.36 13.19 -32.91
CA TRP A 292 -13.64 14.34 -32.37
C TRP A 292 -13.88 14.54 -30.87
N ASP A 293 -15.12 14.38 -30.43
CA ASP A 293 -15.54 14.60 -29.03
C ASP A 293 -15.35 13.34 -28.14
N SER A 294 -14.44 12.45 -28.52
CA SER A 294 -14.12 11.23 -27.75
C SER A 294 -12.66 11.19 -27.31
N VAL A 295 -12.36 10.41 -26.28
CA VAL A 295 -10.98 10.13 -25.86
C VAL A 295 -10.35 9.15 -26.85
N CYS A 296 -9.09 9.38 -27.21
CA CYS A 296 -8.35 8.47 -28.08
C CYS A 296 -8.26 7.06 -27.46
N PRO A 297 -8.51 5.98 -28.23
CA PRO A 297 -8.31 4.61 -27.74
C PRO A 297 -6.84 4.29 -27.46
N CYS A 298 -6.59 3.16 -26.79
CA CYS A 298 -5.24 2.69 -26.50
C CYS A 298 -4.44 2.48 -27.79
N ILE A 299 -3.26 3.10 -27.91
CA ILE A 299 -2.37 2.91 -29.07
C ILE A 299 -1.64 1.56 -28.97
N HIS A 300 -1.71 0.76 -30.04
CA HIS A 300 -1.09 -0.56 -30.19
C HIS A 300 0.07 -0.50 -31.20
N THR A 301 0.79 -1.61 -31.37
CA THR A 301 1.99 -1.71 -32.22
C THR A 301 1.73 -1.68 -33.73
N ARG A 302 0.52 -2.06 -34.14
CA ARG A 302 0.05 -2.06 -35.54
C ARG A 302 -0.93 -0.92 -35.80
N ASN A 303 -0.64 0.26 -35.24
CA ASN A 303 -1.43 1.49 -35.43
C ASN A 303 -1.44 2.01 -36.89
N ASP A 304 -0.67 1.37 -37.78
CA ASP A 304 -0.63 1.59 -39.22
C ASP A 304 -1.75 0.88 -40.00
N GLN A 305 -2.45 -0.08 -39.41
CA GLN A 305 -3.40 -0.95 -40.13
C GLN A 305 -4.85 -0.69 -39.74
N LEU A 306 -5.69 -0.39 -40.72
CA LEU A 306 -7.17 -0.28 -40.58
C LEU A 306 -7.80 -1.51 -39.90
N ALA A 307 -7.23 -2.69 -40.18
CA ALA A 307 -7.68 -3.99 -39.69
C ALA A 307 -7.21 -4.33 -38.27
N SER A 308 -6.27 -3.57 -37.71
CA SER A 308 -5.65 -3.91 -36.43
C SER A 308 -6.23 -3.11 -35.28
N GLN A 309 -6.34 -1.80 -35.45
CA GLN A 309 -6.74 -0.87 -34.39
C GLN A 309 -7.63 0.25 -34.95
N ASN A 310 -8.47 0.80 -34.08
CA ASN A 310 -9.30 1.96 -34.36
C ASN A 310 -8.47 3.27 -34.34
N THR A 311 -7.62 3.46 -35.36
CA THR A 311 -6.77 4.66 -35.53
C THR A 311 -7.13 5.44 -36.79
N ILE A 312 -8.32 5.24 -37.34
CA ILE A 312 -8.78 5.97 -38.52
C ILE A 312 -9.15 7.39 -38.11
N HIS A 313 -8.57 8.36 -38.80
CA HIS A 313 -8.76 9.76 -38.53
C HIS A 313 -10.26 10.15 -38.62
N PRO A 314 -10.77 11.05 -37.75
CA PRO A 314 -12.20 11.40 -37.74
C PRO A 314 -12.73 11.95 -39.07
N LYS A 315 -11.85 12.58 -39.86
CA LYS A 315 -12.18 13.22 -41.15
C LYS A 315 -11.43 12.63 -42.35
N ASP A 316 -10.10 12.77 -42.38
CA ASP A 316 -9.24 12.29 -43.46
C ASP A 316 -9.28 10.76 -43.69
N ASP A 317 -9.15 10.32 -44.94
CA ASP A 317 -9.14 8.91 -45.37
C ASP A 317 -7.78 8.25 -45.07
N ARG A 318 -7.41 8.17 -43.80
CA ARG A 318 -6.11 7.66 -43.35
C ARG A 318 -6.15 7.19 -41.91
N VAL A 319 -5.11 6.43 -41.55
CA VAL A 319 -4.76 6.23 -40.14
C VAL A 319 -4.10 7.47 -39.55
N PHE A 320 -3.95 7.50 -38.22
CA PHE A 320 -3.20 8.55 -37.57
C PHE A 320 -1.75 8.67 -38.08
N SER A 321 -1.33 9.91 -38.25
CA SER A 321 0.03 10.30 -38.61
C SER A 321 0.98 10.01 -37.44
N ILE A 322 2.30 9.95 -37.69
CA ILE A 322 3.27 9.76 -36.59
C ILE A 322 3.16 10.90 -35.57
N ARG A 323 3.03 12.15 -36.02
CA ARG A 323 2.83 13.33 -35.16
C ARG A 323 1.57 13.21 -34.28
N GLU A 324 0.45 12.79 -34.86
CA GLU A 324 -0.79 12.58 -34.11
C GLU A 324 -0.59 11.52 -33.02
N LEU A 325 0.09 10.41 -33.34
CA LEU A 325 0.43 9.37 -32.37
C LEU A 325 1.38 9.88 -31.27
N MET A 326 2.36 10.72 -31.62
CA MET A 326 3.25 11.37 -30.64
C MET A 326 2.45 12.24 -29.66
N LEU A 327 1.53 13.07 -30.15
CA LEU A 327 0.68 13.92 -29.31
C LEU A 327 -0.23 13.08 -28.40
N VAL A 328 -0.83 12.01 -28.93
CA VAL A 328 -1.70 11.08 -28.18
C VAL A 328 -0.93 10.29 -27.10
N MET A 329 0.36 10.06 -27.30
CA MET A 329 1.24 9.38 -26.33
C MET A 329 2.07 10.35 -25.47
N ASN A 330 1.76 11.65 -25.55
CA ASN A 330 2.45 12.73 -24.83
C ASN A 330 3.97 12.75 -25.07
N ILE A 331 4.41 12.34 -26.26
CA ILE A 331 5.82 12.32 -26.65
C ILE A 331 6.23 13.76 -26.97
N PRO A 332 7.20 14.34 -26.24
CA PRO A 332 7.57 15.74 -26.41
C PRO A 332 8.28 15.94 -27.76
N ALA A 333 8.18 17.16 -28.30
CA ALA A 333 8.84 17.50 -29.57
C ALA A 333 10.38 17.42 -29.49
N SER A 334 10.94 17.49 -28.29
CA SER A 334 12.37 17.29 -27.99
C SER A 334 12.83 15.83 -28.17
N PHE A 335 11.91 14.85 -28.19
CA PHE A 335 12.24 13.45 -28.42
C PHE A 335 12.57 13.22 -29.89
N LYS A 336 13.78 12.72 -30.15
CA LYS A 336 14.28 12.49 -31.50
C LYS A 336 14.11 11.03 -31.91
N TRP A 337 13.50 10.76 -33.07
CA TRP A 337 13.41 9.41 -33.61
C TRP A 337 14.57 9.06 -34.56
N ILE A 338 15.18 10.09 -35.15
CA ILE A 338 16.30 9.99 -36.09
C ILE A 338 17.33 11.06 -35.73
N GLU A 339 18.58 10.81 -36.11
CA GLU A 339 19.71 11.68 -35.79
C GLU A 339 19.67 13.02 -36.55
N LEU A 340 19.15 13.00 -37.77
CA LEU A 340 18.97 14.19 -38.59
C LEU A 340 18.04 15.21 -37.91
N ASP A 341 18.39 16.49 -38.03
CA ASP A 341 17.55 17.59 -37.54
C ASP A 341 16.25 17.70 -38.34
N ILE A 342 15.13 17.93 -37.65
CA ILE A 342 13.80 17.99 -38.26
C ILE A 342 13.71 19.03 -39.38
N ASN A 343 14.40 20.16 -39.24
CA ASN A 343 14.39 21.21 -40.27
C ASN A 343 15.07 20.73 -41.55
N LYS A 344 16.18 19.98 -41.43
CA LYS A 344 16.85 19.36 -42.58
C LYS A 344 16.01 18.26 -43.22
N ILE A 345 15.25 17.51 -42.43
CA ILE A 345 14.37 16.45 -42.96
C ILE A 345 13.18 17.08 -43.70
N ASN A 346 12.65 18.20 -43.20
CA ASN A 346 11.55 18.91 -43.82
C ASN A 346 11.93 19.48 -45.21
N THR A 347 13.20 19.84 -45.43
CA THR A 347 13.71 20.32 -46.72
C THR A 347 13.95 19.22 -47.77
N LEU A 348 13.89 17.95 -47.38
CA LEU A 348 14.03 16.83 -48.33
C LEU A 348 12.90 16.84 -49.37
N SER A 349 13.20 16.36 -50.57
CA SER A 349 12.19 16.08 -51.59
C SER A 349 11.24 14.98 -51.13
N ASP A 350 10.05 14.91 -51.72
CA ASP A 350 9.05 13.89 -51.36
C ASP A 350 9.57 12.45 -51.57
N VAL A 351 10.37 12.22 -52.60
CA VAL A 351 11.00 10.92 -52.87
C VAL A 351 11.97 10.53 -51.75
N GLU A 352 12.79 11.48 -51.29
CA GLU A 352 13.72 11.26 -50.18
C GLU A 352 12.98 11.02 -48.86
N LYS A 353 11.90 11.77 -48.59
CA LYS A 353 11.03 11.57 -47.42
C LYS A 353 10.42 10.17 -47.41
N VAL A 354 9.91 9.71 -48.55
CA VAL A 354 9.37 8.34 -48.69
C VAL A 354 10.45 7.29 -48.43
N ASN A 355 11.64 7.45 -49.01
CA ASN A 355 12.74 6.52 -48.84
C ASN A 355 13.23 6.46 -47.39
N LEU A 356 13.28 7.60 -46.70
CA LEU A 356 13.60 7.67 -45.28
C LEU A 356 12.52 6.99 -44.43
N SER A 357 11.25 7.34 -44.67
CA SER A 357 10.10 6.78 -43.96
C SER A 357 10.05 5.26 -44.04
N LYS A 358 10.29 4.66 -45.22
CA LYS A 358 10.37 3.20 -45.39
C LYS A 358 11.36 2.52 -44.45
N LYS A 359 12.45 3.19 -44.06
CA LYS A 359 13.48 2.66 -43.16
C LYS A 359 13.09 2.77 -41.68
N VAL A 360 12.39 3.84 -41.29
CA VAL A 360 12.22 4.21 -39.87
C VAL A 360 10.79 4.10 -39.35
N GLU A 361 9.78 4.30 -40.19
CA GLU A 361 8.37 4.45 -39.79
C GLU A 361 7.89 3.26 -38.95
N MET A 362 8.18 2.04 -39.37
CA MET A 362 7.70 0.85 -38.69
C MET A 362 8.28 0.73 -37.27
N ASN A 363 9.56 1.05 -37.10
CA ASN A 363 10.21 1.04 -35.80
C ASN A 363 9.57 2.09 -34.88
N ILE A 364 9.35 3.31 -35.39
CA ILE A 364 8.68 4.39 -34.65
C ILE A 364 7.30 3.94 -34.18
N ARG A 365 6.44 3.45 -35.09
CA ARG A 365 5.07 3.04 -34.78
C ARG A 365 5.01 1.91 -33.76
N GLN A 366 5.87 0.91 -33.87
CA GLN A 366 5.96 -0.20 -32.91
C GLN A 366 6.42 0.29 -31.54
N SER A 367 7.45 1.14 -31.50
CA SER A 367 7.94 1.75 -30.26
C SER A 367 6.89 2.60 -29.55
N ILE A 368 6.11 3.39 -30.29
CA ILE A 368 5.00 4.18 -29.74
C ILE A 368 3.93 3.26 -29.14
N GLY A 369 3.54 2.19 -29.85
CA GLY A 369 2.48 1.29 -29.39
C GLY A 369 2.81 0.54 -28.09
N GLU A 370 4.08 0.19 -27.90
CA GLU A 370 4.52 -0.51 -26.67
C GLU A 370 4.79 0.45 -25.51
N ALA A 371 5.15 1.70 -25.80
CA ALA A 371 5.54 2.66 -24.79
C ALA A 371 4.44 2.96 -23.75
N VAL A 372 4.89 3.27 -22.55
CA VAL A 372 4.11 4.05 -21.58
C VAL A 372 4.11 5.51 -22.04
N PRO A 373 2.97 6.23 -22.02
CA PRO A 373 2.94 7.66 -22.32
C PRO A 373 3.93 8.44 -21.44
N THR A 374 4.78 9.28 -22.04
CA THR A 374 5.90 9.95 -21.34
C THR A 374 5.43 10.73 -20.11
N ILE A 375 4.25 11.34 -20.17
CA ILE A 375 3.67 12.14 -19.09
C ILE A 375 3.48 11.35 -17.78
N ILE A 376 3.21 10.05 -17.85
CA ILE A 376 2.95 9.23 -16.65
C ILE A 376 4.23 9.11 -15.82
N PHE A 377 5.33 8.70 -16.45
CA PHE A 377 6.62 8.60 -15.78
C PHE A 377 7.21 9.98 -15.46
N ARG A 378 6.96 11.01 -16.27
CA ARG A 378 7.36 12.38 -15.95
C ARG A 378 6.72 12.88 -14.65
N LYS A 379 5.40 12.70 -14.47
CA LYS A 379 4.70 13.11 -13.23
C LYS A 379 5.19 12.36 -12.01
N ILE A 380 5.46 11.06 -12.14
CA ILE A 380 6.03 10.26 -11.05
C ILE A 380 7.43 10.79 -10.70
N ALA A 381 8.27 11.05 -11.70
CA ALA A 381 9.60 11.62 -11.51
C ALA A 381 9.54 13.03 -10.89
N GLU A 382 8.62 13.90 -11.31
CA GLU A 382 8.41 15.23 -10.71
C GLU A 382 8.11 15.11 -9.20
N LYS A 383 7.25 14.17 -8.82
CA LYS A 383 6.90 13.89 -7.42
C LYS A 383 8.08 13.34 -6.64
N ILE A 384 8.85 12.40 -7.19
CA ILE A 384 10.06 11.88 -6.55
C ILE A 384 11.06 13.03 -6.34
N LYS A 385 11.35 13.82 -7.38
CA LYS A 385 12.28 14.94 -7.32
C LYS A 385 11.87 15.95 -6.25
N LYS A 386 10.60 16.37 -6.26
CA LYS A 386 10.05 17.30 -5.26
C LYS A 386 10.25 16.76 -3.84
N ASN A 387 9.87 15.51 -3.58
CA ASN A 387 9.98 14.93 -2.23
C ASN A 387 11.43 14.73 -1.78
N MET A 388 12.33 14.37 -2.70
CA MET A 388 13.75 14.19 -2.41
C MET A 388 14.49 15.51 -2.12
N GLN A 389 13.95 16.65 -2.55
CA GLN A 389 14.50 17.98 -2.27
C GLN A 389 14.06 18.55 -0.92
N LEU A 390 12.97 18.03 -0.33
CA LEU A 390 12.46 18.50 0.96
C LEU A 390 13.32 18.00 2.12
N LYS A 391 13.51 18.85 3.13
CA LYS A 391 14.20 18.46 4.37
C LYS A 391 13.30 17.55 5.20
N ASN A 392 13.88 16.45 5.65
CA ASN A 392 13.26 15.46 6.51
C ASN A 392 13.96 15.48 7.87
N TYR A 393 13.19 15.53 8.95
CA TYR A 393 13.73 15.58 10.30
C TYR A 393 13.27 14.39 11.13
N LYS A 394 14.20 13.74 11.83
CA LYS A 394 13.89 12.73 12.83
C LYS A 394 13.47 13.40 14.13
N ASP A 395 12.82 12.66 15.01
CA ASP A 395 12.29 13.17 16.28
C ASP A 395 13.32 13.95 17.11
N LYS A 396 14.56 13.47 17.22
CA LYS A 396 15.63 14.16 17.94
C LYS A 396 15.90 15.56 17.38
N GLU A 397 15.92 15.69 16.05
CA GLU A 397 16.14 16.96 15.37
C GLU A 397 14.90 17.86 15.49
N ILE A 398 13.71 17.28 15.42
CA ILE A 398 12.44 18.00 15.64
C ILE A 398 12.38 18.58 17.05
N PHE A 399 12.72 17.81 18.09
CA PHE A 399 12.76 18.33 19.47
C PHE A 399 13.73 19.50 19.60
N GLN A 400 14.89 19.43 18.96
CA GLN A 400 15.85 20.52 18.96
C GLN A 400 15.32 21.75 18.20
N LEU A 401 14.68 21.56 17.05
CA LEU A 401 14.03 22.63 16.28
C LEU A 401 12.93 23.32 17.09
N ILE A 402 12.08 22.55 17.76
CA ILE A 402 11.00 23.07 18.59
C ILE A 402 11.57 23.92 19.72
N LYS A 403 12.60 23.43 20.43
CA LYS A 403 13.24 24.16 21.52
C LYS A 403 13.94 25.43 21.03
N ASN A 404 14.71 25.33 19.95
CA ASN A 404 15.51 26.45 19.43
C ASN A 404 14.64 27.60 18.88
N ASN A 405 13.47 27.28 18.32
CA ASN A 405 12.58 28.27 17.72
C ASN A 405 11.39 28.63 18.62
N ASP A 406 11.34 28.09 19.85
CA ASP A 406 10.24 28.27 20.80
C ASP A 406 8.87 27.93 20.18
N LEU A 407 8.79 26.80 19.48
CA LEU A 407 7.58 26.40 18.73
C LEU A 407 6.44 25.91 19.63
N TYR A 408 6.66 25.80 20.94
CA TYR A 408 5.58 25.65 21.90
C TYR A 408 4.65 26.87 21.94
N ASN A 409 5.17 28.04 21.54
CA ASN A 409 4.35 29.22 21.31
C ASN A 409 3.58 29.09 19.99
N PHE A 410 2.25 29.14 20.08
CA PHE A 410 1.35 28.96 18.94
C PHE A 410 1.64 29.91 17.76
N ASN A 411 1.87 31.20 18.02
CA ASN A 411 2.12 32.18 16.95
C ASN A 411 3.47 31.93 16.28
N LYS A 412 4.49 31.50 17.04
CA LYS A 412 5.79 31.12 16.47
C LYS A 412 5.69 29.87 15.62
N LEU A 413 4.98 28.83 16.09
CA LEU A 413 4.70 27.62 15.30
C LEU A 413 3.99 27.96 13.98
N LYS A 414 2.93 28.78 14.06
CA LYS A 414 2.16 29.24 12.90
C LYS A 414 3.05 29.90 11.85
N ASN A 415 3.92 30.82 12.28
CA ASN A 415 4.85 31.52 11.38
C ASN A 415 5.94 30.57 10.85
N PHE A 416 6.47 29.69 11.68
CA PHE A 416 7.46 28.70 11.29
C PHE A 416 6.93 27.79 10.17
N ILE A 417 5.70 27.27 10.31
CA ILE A 417 5.09 26.42 9.29
C ILE A 417 4.95 27.19 7.97
N LYS A 418 4.37 28.39 8.00
CA LYS A 418 4.18 29.22 6.79
C LYS A 418 5.49 29.47 6.04
N GLN A 419 6.57 29.74 6.77
CA GLN A 419 7.89 30.00 6.17
C GLN A 419 8.56 28.74 5.60
N ASN A 420 8.18 27.55 6.06
CA ASN A 420 8.86 26.30 5.76
C ASN A 420 8.05 25.28 4.93
N GLN A 421 6.84 25.63 4.49
CA GLN A 421 5.94 24.74 3.71
C GLN A 421 6.58 24.11 2.47
N ASN A 422 7.49 24.83 1.79
CA ASN A 422 8.16 24.37 0.58
C ASN A 422 9.60 23.85 0.83
N LEU A 423 10.06 23.88 2.08
CA LEU A 423 11.43 23.51 2.46
C LEU A 423 11.48 22.23 3.29
N ILE A 424 10.43 21.97 4.06
CA ILE A 424 10.33 20.85 4.99
C ILE A 424 9.22 19.92 4.50
N SER A 425 9.43 18.61 4.61
CA SER A 425 8.42 17.65 4.21
C SER A 425 7.14 17.77 5.03
N LEU A 426 6.00 17.47 4.39
CA LEU A 426 4.70 17.46 5.06
C LEU A 426 4.72 16.58 6.32
N SER A 427 5.35 15.40 6.24
CA SER A 427 5.49 14.50 7.41
C SER A 427 6.18 15.19 8.59
N SER A 428 7.29 15.88 8.33
CA SER A 428 8.05 16.59 9.36
C SER A 428 7.28 17.78 9.91
N LEU A 429 6.55 18.54 9.06
CA LEU A 429 5.70 19.65 9.51
C LEU A 429 4.55 19.17 10.40
N LEU A 430 3.89 18.07 10.02
CA LEU A 430 2.85 17.44 10.83
C LEU A 430 3.42 16.97 12.17
N ARG A 431 4.59 16.31 12.17
CA ARG A 431 5.27 15.84 13.38
C ARG A 431 5.72 16.99 14.28
N ILE A 432 6.24 18.09 13.72
CA ILE A 432 6.60 19.31 14.46
C ILE A 432 5.35 19.90 15.12
N SER A 433 4.24 20.01 14.37
CA SER A 433 2.98 20.57 14.86
C SER A 433 2.44 19.74 16.03
N GLU A 434 2.50 18.42 15.89
CA GLU A 434 2.07 17.46 16.90
C GLU A 434 2.89 17.57 18.20
N LEU A 435 4.22 17.56 18.07
CA LEU A 435 5.14 17.61 19.22
C LEU A 435 5.23 19.00 19.88
N SER A 436 4.82 20.05 19.17
CA SER A 436 4.74 21.41 19.71
C SER A 436 3.52 21.61 20.61
N ASN A 437 2.53 20.72 20.57
CA ASN A 437 1.34 20.79 21.41
C ASN A 437 1.62 20.21 22.81
N ILE A 438 1.88 21.08 23.79
CA ILE A 438 2.20 20.72 25.19
C ILE A 438 1.14 19.82 25.84
N GLN A 439 -0.14 19.95 25.48
CA GLN A 439 -1.20 19.09 26.02
C GLN A 439 -1.03 17.62 25.58
N ARG A 440 -0.60 17.38 24.33
CA ARG A 440 -0.36 16.02 23.79
C ARG A 440 0.92 15.36 24.31
N LEU A 441 1.85 16.13 24.90
CA LEU A 441 3.02 15.56 25.59
C LEU A 441 2.63 14.82 26.88
N LYS A 442 1.52 15.21 27.54
CA LYS A 442 1.00 14.53 28.74
C LYS A 442 0.18 13.27 28.42
N ASP A 443 -0.44 13.22 27.24
CA ASP A 443 -1.31 12.12 26.79
C ASP A 443 -0.61 11.08 25.89
N SER A 444 0.73 11.03 25.89
CA SER A 444 1.55 10.07 25.13
C SER A 444 1.29 10.06 23.61
N ALA A 445 2.00 10.93 22.88
CA ALA A 445 2.36 10.88 21.45
C ALA A 445 1.76 9.76 20.55
N TYR A 446 0.43 9.70 20.39
CA TYR A 446 -0.25 8.78 19.45
C TYR A 446 -0.24 9.34 18.03
N PHE A 447 0.95 9.57 17.46
CA PHE A 447 1.09 10.08 16.10
C PHE A 447 0.89 8.98 15.07
N THR A 448 -0.16 9.12 14.25
CA THR A 448 -0.39 8.22 13.13
C THR A 448 0.64 8.50 12.03
N ASN A 449 1.63 7.63 11.90
CA ASN A 449 2.66 7.79 10.89
C ASN A 449 2.16 7.42 9.48
N LYS A 450 2.97 7.81 8.48
CA LYS A 450 2.71 7.59 7.06
C LYS A 450 2.57 6.12 6.65
N PHE A 451 3.28 5.23 7.35
CA PHE A 451 3.17 3.78 7.14
C PHE A 451 1.76 3.28 7.46
N ILE A 452 1.20 3.66 8.62
CA ILE A 452 -0.13 3.24 9.05
C ILE A 452 -1.20 3.77 8.11
N THR A 453 -1.16 5.07 7.77
CA THR A 453 -2.14 5.67 6.87
C THR A 453 -2.11 5.01 5.49
N ASN A 454 -0.92 4.66 4.97
CA ASN A 454 -0.80 3.97 3.69
C ASN A 454 -1.44 2.57 3.72
N GLU A 455 -1.24 1.80 4.80
CA GLU A 455 -1.84 0.46 4.92
C GLU A 455 -3.35 0.54 5.13
N ILE A 456 -3.84 1.55 5.86
CA ILE A 456 -5.27 1.82 5.99
C ILE A 456 -5.88 2.20 4.64
N ALA A 457 -5.20 3.03 3.83
CA ALA A 457 -5.69 3.46 2.52
C ALA A 457 -6.07 2.29 1.59
N LYS A 458 -5.33 1.18 1.68
CA LYS A 458 -5.57 -0.05 0.91
C LYS A 458 -6.89 -0.75 1.28
N THR A 459 -7.40 -0.51 2.49
CA THR A 459 -8.64 -1.13 3.02
C THR A 459 -9.87 -0.24 2.86
N LEU A 460 -9.70 1.01 2.44
CA LEU A 460 -10.80 1.96 2.32
C LEU A 460 -11.73 1.60 1.15
N PRO A 461 -13.06 1.78 1.33
CA PRO A 461 -14.04 1.45 0.31
C PRO A 461 -13.87 2.32 -0.94
N ASN A 462 -14.28 1.77 -2.08
CA ASN A 462 -14.56 2.56 -3.28
C ASN A 462 -16.04 2.94 -3.27
N PHE A 463 -16.36 4.12 -3.80
CA PHE A 463 -17.73 4.62 -3.87
C PHE A 463 -18.13 4.88 -5.32
N ASP A 464 -19.32 4.43 -5.71
CA ASP A 464 -19.90 4.74 -7.03
C ASP A 464 -20.78 6.00 -7.00
N LYS A 465 -20.78 6.73 -5.88
CA LYS A 465 -21.56 7.97 -5.70
C LYS A 465 -20.82 9.15 -6.31
N LYS A 466 -21.56 10.08 -6.92
CA LYS A 466 -21.03 11.37 -7.37
C LYS A 466 -20.57 12.25 -6.21
N THR A 467 -21.32 12.21 -5.11
CA THR A 467 -21.01 12.95 -3.89
C THR A 467 -20.94 12.02 -2.70
N ILE A 468 -19.90 12.17 -1.89
CA ILE A 468 -19.75 11.45 -0.62
C ILE A 468 -19.47 12.43 0.52
N THR A 469 -19.83 12.03 1.73
CA THR A 469 -19.53 12.72 2.98
C THR A 469 -18.57 11.88 3.82
N ILE A 470 -17.43 12.46 4.18
CA ILE A 470 -16.41 11.85 5.02
C ILE A 470 -16.26 12.70 6.28
N ILE A 471 -16.08 12.06 7.43
CA ILE A 471 -15.79 12.74 8.70
C ILE A 471 -14.48 12.17 9.27
N GLU A 472 -13.57 13.07 9.62
CA GLU A 472 -12.37 12.77 10.41
C GLU A 472 -12.52 13.39 11.81
N PRO A 473 -12.93 12.62 12.83
CA PRO A 473 -13.02 13.12 14.19
C PRO A 473 -11.66 13.08 14.88
N SER A 474 -11.41 14.03 15.79
CA SER A 474 -10.10 14.25 16.41
C SER A 474 -8.97 14.40 15.38
N VAL A 475 -9.22 15.21 14.34
CA VAL A 475 -8.32 15.37 13.19
C VAL A 475 -6.88 15.75 13.57
N GLY A 476 -6.69 16.52 14.65
CA GLY A 476 -5.38 17.03 15.05
C GLY A 476 -4.71 17.79 13.91
N CYS A 477 -3.51 17.34 13.53
CA CYS A 477 -2.76 17.92 12.40
C CYS A 477 -3.18 17.35 11.03
N GLY A 478 -4.13 16.40 10.96
CA GLY A 478 -4.70 15.87 9.71
C GLY A 478 -3.82 14.84 9.01
N ASN A 479 -3.36 13.83 9.74
CA ASN A 479 -2.49 12.79 9.17
C ASN A 479 -3.20 11.92 8.11
N PHE A 480 -4.53 11.77 8.17
CA PHE A 480 -5.29 11.01 7.17
C PHE A 480 -5.61 11.80 5.89
N LEU A 481 -5.55 13.13 5.93
CA LEU A 481 -5.92 13.98 4.79
C LEU A 481 -5.20 13.61 3.47
N PRO A 482 -3.88 13.37 3.43
CA PRO A 482 -3.19 13.05 2.18
C PRO A 482 -3.74 11.77 1.54
N ILE A 483 -4.05 10.75 2.35
CA ILE A 483 -4.59 9.48 1.83
C ILE A 483 -6.05 9.62 1.39
N ILE A 484 -6.85 10.43 2.10
CA ILE A 484 -8.26 10.69 1.77
C ILE A 484 -8.34 11.44 0.45
N PHE A 485 -7.56 12.52 0.31
CA PHE A 485 -7.45 13.31 -0.91
C PHE A 485 -7.10 12.45 -2.11
N LYS A 486 -6.11 11.57 -1.95
CA LYS A 486 -5.71 10.69 -3.05
C LYS A 486 -6.79 9.67 -3.39
N LYS A 487 -7.26 8.92 -2.40
CA LYS A 487 -8.20 7.80 -2.57
C LYS A 487 -9.48 8.25 -3.27
N TYR A 488 -9.99 9.44 -2.94
CA TYR A 488 -11.27 9.95 -3.45
C TYR A 488 -11.12 11.10 -4.44
N SER A 489 -9.94 11.29 -5.03
CA SER A 489 -9.69 12.31 -6.08
C SER A 489 -10.54 12.13 -7.35
N HIS A 490 -11.00 10.91 -7.60
CA HIS A 490 -11.86 10.58 -8.75
C HIS A 490 -13.35 10.86 -8.51
N ILE A 491 -13.75 11.13 -7.26
CA ILE A 491 -15.15 11.44 -6.91
C ILE A 491 -15.45 12.88 -7.29
N GLU A 492 -16.62 13.13 -7.87
CA GLU A 492 -16.98 14.46 -8.39
C GLU A 492 -17.04 15.52 -7.28
N SER A 493 -17.55 15.18 -6.10
CA SER A 493 -17.53 16.06 -4.93
C SER A 493 -17.38 15.28 -3.62
N VAL A 494 -16.47 15.70 -2.76
CA VAL A 494 -16.27 15.12 -1.42
C VAL A 494 -16.51 16.20 -0.37
N LYS A 495 -17.52 16.00 0.47
CA LYS A 495 -17.75 16.82 1.67
C LYS A 495 -16.92 16.23 2.81
N LEU A 496 -15.92 16.93 3.29
CA LEU A 496 -15.00 16.43 4.32
C LEU A 496 -15.12 17.27 5.59
N LYS A 497 -15.69 16.69 6.65
CA LYS A 497 -15.82 17.31 7.96
C LYS A 497 -14.63 16.96 8.84
N LEU A 498 -13.95 17.99 9.33
CA LEU A 498 -12.73 17.90 10.13
C LEU A 498 -13.05 18.43 11.52
N ILE A 499 -13.14 17.53 12.50
CA ILE A 499 -13.64 17.86 13.85
C ILE A 499 -12.50 17.73 14.84
N ASP A 500 -12.22 18.79 15.59
CA ASP A 500 -11.28 18.77 16.72
C ASP A 500 -11.80 19.69 17.84
N ILE A 501 -11.62 19.29 19.09
CA ILE A 501 -11.98 20.12 20.25
C ILE A 501 -11.04 21.33 20.43
N ASN A 502 -9.88 21.32 19.77
CA ASN A 502 -8.87 22.35 19.91
C ASN A 502 -8.79 23.21 18.64
N GLU A 503 -9.31 24.44 18.75
CA GLU A 503 -9.30 25.43 17.67
C GLU A 503 -7.90 25.69 17.10
N LYS A 504 -6.86 25.68 17.93
CA LYS A 504 -5.47 25.90 17.50
C LYS A 504 -5.00 24.79 16.54
N ASN A 505 -5.39 23.54 16.77
CA ASN A 505 -5.07 22.44 15.85
C ASN A 505 -5.72 22.67 14.48
N LEU A 506 -6.99 23.06 14.45
CA LEU A 506 -7.71 23.37 13.21
C LEU A 506 -7.09 24.55 12.46
N GLU A 507 -6.58 25.55 13.16
CA GLU A 507 -5.91 26.68 12.51
C GLU A 507 -4.56 26.26 11.89
N ILE A 508 -3.76 25.44 12.58
CA ILE A 508 -2.54 24.86 12.00
C ILE A 508 -2.86 23.99 10.80
N LEU A 509 -3.90 23.15 10.91
CA LEU A 509 -4.38 22.29 9.83
C LEU A 509 -4.74 23.11 8.58
N LYS A 510 -5.53 24.18 8.73
CA LYS A 510 -5.88 25.11 7.65
C LYS A 510 -4.65 25.68 6.96
N ILE A 511 -3.60 25.99 7.72
CA ILE A 511 -2.36 26.55 7.18
C ILE A 511 -1.58 25.49 6.40
N ILE A 512 -1.36 24.31 6.99
CA ILE A 512 -0.60 23.22 6.36
C ILE A 512 -1.24 22.80 5.03
N TYR A 513 -2.57 22.70 4.99
CA TYR A 513 -3.28 22.15 3.84
C TYR A 513 -3.78 23.18 2.83
N LYS A 514 -3.60 24.49 3.07
CA LYS A 514 -4.15 25.56 2.24
C LYS A 514 -3.99 25.33 0.73
N ASP A 515 -2.79 24.93 0.30
CA ASP A 515 -2.45 24.76 -1.13
C ASP A 515 -2.36 23.27 -1.54
N LEU A 516 -2.85 22.36 -0.69
CA LEU A 516 -2.80 20.90 -0.88
C LEU A 516 -4.19 20.27 -1.07
N VAL A 517 -5.26 21.03 -0.84
CA VAL A 517 -6.65 20.55 -1.01
C VAL A 517 -6.96 20.36 -2.50
N PRO A 518 -7.41 19.17 -2.94
CA PRO A 518 -7.85 18.98 -4.32
C PRO A 518 -9.18 19.69 -4.59
N ASN A 519 -9.39 20.15 -5.82
CA ASN A 519 -10.55 20.97 -6.21
C ASN A 519 -11.92 20.31 -5.98
N ASN A 520 -11.99 18.98 -5.91
CA ASN A 520 -13.23 18.25 -5.65
C ASN A 520 -13.58 18.13 -4.16
N PHE A 521 -12.71 18.59 -3.26
CA PHE A 521 -12.91 18.52 -1.80
C PHE A 521 -13.45 19.83 -1.23
N ASN A 522 -14.55 19.72 -0.49
CA ASN A 522 -15.16 20.79 0.29
C ASN A 522 -14.90 20.52 1.77
N LEU A 523 -13.97 21.27 2.37
CA LEU A 523 -13.55 21.07 3.76
C LEU A 523 -14.41 21.92 4.70
N GLU A 524 -14.96 21.28 5.73
CA GLU A 524 -15.67 21.92 6.84
C GLU A 524 -14.87 21.71 8.12
N PHE A 525 -14.36 22.79 8.72
CA PHE A 525 -13.57 22.73 9.96
C PHE A 525 -14.48 23.06 11.16
N ILE A 526 -14.65 22.11 12.07
CA ILE A 526 -15.60 22.19 13.17
C ILE A 526 -14.85 22.09 14.50
N CYS A 527 -14.90 23.16 15.29
CA CYS A 527 -14.34 23.19 16.65
C CYS A 527 -15.41 22.76 17.66
N ASP A 528 -15.58 21.45 17.85
CA ASP A 528 -16.61 20.89 18.74
C ASP A 528 -16.20 19.49 19.25
N ASP A 529 -16.88 19.00 20.28
CA ASP A 529 -16.77 17.64 20.77
C ASP A 529 -17.55 16.70 19.85
N PHE A 530 -16.83 15.85 19.10
CA PHE A 530 -17.43 14.83 18.25
C PHE A 530 -18.46 13.99 18.98
N LEU A 531 -18.26 13.65 20.26
CA LEU A 531 -19.23 12.82 20.99
C LEU A 531 -20.57 13.51 21.24
N GLN A 532 -20.59 14.85 21.27
CA GLN A 532 -21.79 15.67 21.53
C GLN A 532 -22.42 16.19 20.23
N LEU A 533 -21.61 16.42 19.21
CA LEU A 533 -22.06 16.92 17.91
C LEU A 533 -23.01 15.92 17.23
N ARG A 534 -24.15 16.40 16.73
CA ARG A 534 -25.05 15.58 15.90
C ARG A 534 -24.65 15.74 14.44
N ASN A 535 -24.25 14.65 13.80
CA ASN A 535 -23.95 14.65 12.37
C ASN A 535 -25.08 14.00 11.56
N GLU A 536 -25.25 14.48 10.33
CA GLU A 536 -25.91 13.68 9.30
C GLU A 536 -25.11 12.40 9.03
N LYS A 537 -25.80 11.38 8.51
CA LYS A 537 -25.17 10.10 8.21
C LYS A 537 -24.08 10.26 7.13
N ALA A 538 -22.86 9.85 7.45
CA ALA A 538 -21.70 9.91 6.57
C ALA A 538 -21.49 8.61 5.78
N ASP A 539 -20.79 8.71 4.64
CA ASP A 539 -20.35 7.55 3.88
C ASP A 539 -19.16 6.87 4.56
N LEU A 540 -18.22 7.66 5.09
CA LEU A 540 -17.03 7.17 5.78
C LEU A 540 -16.73 8.00 7.03
N ILE A 541 -16.51 7.33 8.16
CA ILE A 541 -15.83 7.90 9.33
C ILE A 541 -14.46 7.23 9.48
N ILE A 542 -13.39 8.03 9.48
CA ILE A 542 -12.01 7.52 9.56
C ILE A 542 -11.20 8.34 10.56
N GLY A 543 -10.34 7.69 11.35
CA GLY A 543 -9.43 8.45 12.21
C GLY A 543 -8.67 7.66 13.25
N ASN A 544 -7.98 8.41 14.12
CA ASN A 544 -7.27 7.92 15.29
C ASN A 544 -7.86 8.59 16.54
N PRO A 545 -8.83 7.96 17.22
CA PRO A 545 -9.47 8.55 18.39
C PRO A 545 -8.51 8.61 19.59
N PRO A 546 -8.74 9.50 20.56
CA PRO A 546 -7.93 9.58 21.78
C PRO A 546 -8.08 8.32 22.65
N PHE A 547 -6.98 7.87 23.26
CA PHE A 547 -6.94 6.63 24.06
C PHE A 547 -7.08 6.84 25.58
N SER A 548 -7.32 8.08 26.02
CA SER A 548 -7.54 8.39 27.44
C SER A 548 -8.91 7.90 27.93
N LYS A 549 -9.09 7.86 29.26
CA LYS A 549 -10.33 7.42 29.92
C LYS A 549 -11.10 8.62 30.47
N ILE A 550 -12.42 8.64 30.29
CA ILE A 550 -13.36 9.56 30.95
C ILE A 550 -14.34 8.75 31.79
N LYS A 551 -14.46 9.07 33.08
CA LYS A 551 -15.43 8.42 34.01
C LYS A 551 -15.43 6.88 33.89
N SER A 552 -14.24 6.30 33.81
CA SER A 552 -13.98 4.84 33.65
C SER A 552 -14.32 4.21 32.29
N LYS A 553 -14.82 4.97 31.30
CA LYS A 553 -14.98 4.51 29.90
C LYS A 553 -13.81 4.95 29.02
N ASN A 554 -13.41 4.12 28.06
CA ASN A 554 -12.38 4.45 27.09
C ASN A 554 -12.94 5.44 26.06
N LEU A 555 -12.26 6.56 25.80
CA LEU A 555 -12.72 7.52 24.79
C LEU A 555 -12.76 6.90 23.39
N SER A 556 -11.73 6.13 23.03
CA SER A 556 -11.67 5.43 21.75
C SER A 556 -12.88 4.52 21.51
N GLU A 557 -13.41 3.88 22.56
CA GLU A 557 -14.63 3.09 22.49
C GLU A 557 -15.86 3.93 22.14
N LEU A 558 -16.04 5.07 22.81
CA LEU A 558 -17.16 5.99 22.57
C LEU A 558 -17.11 6.57 21.15
N PHE A 559 -15.92 6.91 20.67
CA PHE A 559 -15.71 7.38 19.30
C PHE A 559 -16.10 6.31 18.29
N LEU A 560 -15.64 5.06 18.49
CA LEU A 560 -15.96 3.94 17.63
C LEU A 560 -17.47 3.63 17.64
N GLU A 561 -18.09 3.65 18.81
CA GLU A 561 -19.53 3.41 18.98
C GLU A 561 -20.36 4.43 18.21
N LYS A 562 -20.04 5.72 18.34
CA LYS A 562 -20.71 6.79 17.60
C LYS A 562 -20.45 6.68 16.10
N ALA A 563 -19.20 6.44 15.70
CA ALA A 563 -18.84 6.30 14.28
C ALA A 563 -19.63 5.18 13.59
N ILE A 564 -19.81 4.06 14.27
CA ILE A 564 -20.65 2.96 13.79
C ILE A 564 -22.09 3.42 13.55
N GLN A 565 -22.64 4.23 14.44
CA GLN A 565 -24.02 4.69 14.32
C GLN A 565 -24.19 5.68 13.16
N GLU A 566 -23.21 6.56 12.97
CA GLU A 566 -23.30 7.71 12.05
C GLU A 566 -22.72 7.48 10.66
N ALA A 567 -22.12 6.31 10.36
CA ALA A 567 -21.59 6.03 9.03
C ALA A 567 -21.92 4.65 8.46
N ASP A 568 -21.90 4.58 7.13
CA ASP A 568 -21.98 3.32 6.38
C ASP A 568 -20.67 2.53 6.46
N PHE A 569 -19.52 3.22 6.39
CA PHE A 569 -18.19 2.64 6.57
C PHE A 569 -17.43 3.35 7.69
N VAL A 570 -16.65 2.58 8.45
CA VAL A 570 -15.81 3.11 9.52
C VAL A 570 -14.42 2.50 9.43
N SER A 571 -13.36 3.30 9.60
CA SER A 571 -11.99 2.82 9.78
C SER A 571 -11.31 3.55 10.92
N MET A 572 -11.13 2.86 12.05
CA MET A 572 -10.61 3.47 13.29
C MET A 572 -9.39 2.73 13.79
N ILE A 573 -8.35 3.49 14.16
CA ILE A 573 -7.21 2.96 14.91
C ILE A 573 -7.64 2.76 16.35
N MET A 574 -7.53 1.53 16.84
CA MET A 574 -7.98 1.12 18.17
C MET A 574 -6.84 0.44 18.91
N PRO A 575 -6.81 0.54 20.25
CA PRO A 575 -5.96 -0.32 21.07
C PRO A 575 -6.28 -1.81 20.80
N LYS A 576 -5.25 -2.65 20.66
CA LYS A 576 -5.41 -4.10 20.39
C LYS A 576 -6.18 -4.83 21.50
N ASN A 577 -6.25 -4.24 22.70
CA ASN A 577 -7.04 -4.78 23.81
C ASN A 577 -8.57 -4.76 23.57
N LEU A 578 -9.04 -4.06 22.52
CA LEU A 578 -10.38 -4.18 21.93
C LEU A 578 -10.78 -5.64 21.73
N LEU A 579 -9.82 -6.48 21.32
CA LEU A 579 -10.05 -7.88 20.97
C LEU A 579 -10.45 -8.74 22.17
N ASN A 580 -9.99 -8.43 23.38
CA ASN A 580 -10.01 -9.41 24.48
C ASN A 580 -10.37 -8.90 25.88
N THR A 581 -10.45 -7.59 26.09
CA THR A 581 -10.80 -7.07 27.43
C THR A 581 -12.31 -6.95 27.63
N ARG A 582 -12.76 -7.04 28.89
CA ARG A 582 -14.20 -6.92 29.24
C ARG A 582 -14.78 -5.55 28.90
N GLU A 583 -13.95 -4.50 29.02
CA GLU A 583 -14.37 -3.12 28.77
C GLU A 583 -15.02 -2.99 27.38
N TYR A 584 -14.47 -3.68 26.36
CA TYR A 584 -14.99 -3.63 25.00
C TYR A 584 -15.98 -4.76 24.64
N ALA A 585 -16.56 -5.48 25.61
CA ALA A 585 -17.44 -6.61 25.30
C ALA A 585 -18.67 -6.18 24.47
N ASP A 586 -19.32 -5.08 24.87
CA ASP A 586 -20.54 -4.60 24.22
C ASP A 586 -20.27 -4.06 22.82
N ILE A 587 -19.16 -3.32 22.63
CA ILE A 587 -18.79 -2.81 21.30
C ILE A 587 -18.43 -3.94 20.34
N ARG A 588 -17.82 -5.04 20.81
CA ARG A 588 -17.56 -6.23 19.96
C ARG A 588 -18.86 -6.82 19.42
N ILE A 589 -19.92 -6.89 20.22
CA ILE A 589 -21.23 -7.35 19.75
C ILE A 589 -21.76 -6.44 18.63
N LYS A 590 -21.68 -5.12 18.81
CA LYS A 590 -22.12 -4.14 17.79
C LYS A 590 -21.29 -4.22 16.51
N LEU A 591 -19.97 -4.39 16.64
CA LEU A 591 -19.06 -4.58 15.50
C LEU A 591 -19.39 -5.86 14.72
N TYR A 592 -19.63 -6.97 15.41
CA TYR A 592 -20.04 -8.22 14.78
C TYR A 592 -21.33 -8.06 13.98
N GLN A 593 -22.36 -7.44 14.58
CA GLN A 593 -23.64 -7.19 13.92
C GLN A 593 -23.53 -6.29 12.68
N ARG A 594 -22.63 -5.31 12.72
CA ARG A 594 -22.40 -4.39 11.60
C ARG A 594 -21.53 -4.98 10.49
N GLY A 595 -20.70 -5.96 10.81
CA GLY A 595 -19.77 -6.59 9.90
C GLY A 595 -18.40 -5.91 9.92
N VAL A 596 -17.37 -6.68 10.24
CA VAL A 596 -15.97 -6.26 10.15
C VAL A 596 -15.41 -6.79 8.84
N SER A 597 -14.83 -5.91 8.02
CA SER A 597 -14.25 -6.29 6.73
C SER A 597 -12.75 -6.53 6.83
N HIS A 598 -12.02 -5.69 7.58
CA HIS A 598 -10.57 -5.77 7.71
C HIS A 598 -10.11 -5.52 9.14
N ILE A 599 -9.07 -6.23 9.57
CA ILE A 599 -8.30 -5.96 10.78
C ILE A 599 -6.82 -5.89 10.42
N LEU A 600 -6.23 -4.70 10.59
CA LEU A 600 -4.79 -4.49 10.41
C LEU A 600 -4.13 -4.48 11.79
N ASP A 601 -3.33 -5.49 12.12
CA ASP A 601 -2.60 -5.58 13.38
C ASP A 601 -1.20 -4.99 13.25
N PHE A 602 -1.03 -3.76 13.74
CA PHE A 602 0.26 -3.07 13.77
C PHE A 602 1.09 -3.47 14.99
N GLY A 603 0.47 -4.04 16.03
CA GLY A 603 1.13 -4.33 17.31
C GLY A 603 1.82 -3.09 17.87
N GLU A 604 3.07 -3.26 18.34
CA GLU A 604 3.90 -2.18 18.85
C GLU A 604 4.48 -1.26 17.76
N LYS A 605 4.41 -1.67 16.48
CA LYS A 605 4.90 -0.85 15.36
C LYS A 605 3.97 0.34 15.04
N GLY A 606 2.80 0.41 15.69
CA GLY A 606 1.82 1.48 15.47
C GLY A 606 2.26 2.85 15.99
N PHE A 607 2.86 2.93 17.18
CA PHE A 607 3.27 4.21 17.75
C PHE A 607 4.68 4.12 18.33
N SER A 608 5.62 4.80 17.68
CA SER A 608 7.02 4.85 18.14
C SER A 608 7.11 5.52 19.51
N GLY A 609 7.70 4.82 20.49
CA GLY A 609 7.95 5.34 21.83
C GLY A 609 6.77 5.21 22.81
N VAL A 610 5.65 4.62 22.39
CA VAL A 610 4.48 4.38 23.27
C VAL A 610 4.29 2.89 23.52
N LEU A 611 4.13 2.50 24.79
CA LEU A 611 3.95 1.11 25.19
C LEU A 611 2.51 0.62 24.98
N ILE A 612 2.02 0.69 23.74
CA ILE A 612 0.69 0.23 23.35
C ILE A 612 0.74 -0.62 22.09
N GLU A 613 -0.16 -1.59 22.00
CA GLU A 613 -0.41 -2.34 20.76
C GLU A 613 -1.67 -1.81 20.09
N THR A 614 -1.63 -1.68 18.76
CA THR A 614 -2.73 -1.08 18.00
C THR A 614 -3.17 -1.94 16.83
N ILE A 615 -4.44 -1.78 16.49
CA ILE A 615 -5.04 -2.35 15.29
C ILE A 615 -5.84 -1.26 14.58
N ASN A 616 -6.01 -1.35 13.26
CA ASN A 616 -7.10 -0.64 12.58
C ASN A 616 -8.24 -1.62 12.32
N ILE A 617 -9.46 -1.24 12.73
CA ILE A 617 -10.68 -2.00 12.44
C ILE A 617 -11.48 -1.28 11.36
N ALA A 618 -11.73 -1.97 10.25
CA ALA A 618 -12.56 -1.47 9.16
C ALA A 618 -13.91 -2.20 9.15
N ILE A 619 -14.99 -1.43 9.08
CA ILE A 619 -16.36 -1.92 9.10
C ILE A 619 -16.89 -1.91 7.67
N GLY A 620 -17.50 -3.02 7.27
CA GLY A 620 -18.11 -3.19 5.96
C GLY A 620 -18.91 -4.49 5.91
N ARG A 621 -19.90 -4.55 5.01
CA ARG A 621 -20.75 -5.73 4.84
C ARG A 621 -19.96 -6.88 4.22
N SER A 622 -19.35 -7.72 5.05
CA SER A 622 -18.63 -8.92 4.62
C SER A 622 -18.90 -10.10 5.56
N LYS A 623 -18.94 -11.31 4.99
CA LYS A 623 -18.98 -12.57 5.77
C LYS A 623 -17.59 -13.02 6.20
N GLU A 624 -16.55 -12.55 5.51
CA GLU A 624 -15.15 -12.85 5.75
C GLU A 624 -14.39 -11.60 6.19
N VAL A 625 -13.40 -11.81 7.04
CA VAL A 625 -12.54 -10.76 7.59
C VAL A 625 -11.14 -10.97 7.06
N PHE A 626 -10.60 -9.96 6.40
CA PHE A 626 -9.20 -9.92 6.03
C PHE A 626 -8.36 -9.45 7.22
N ILE A 627 -7.36 -10.22 7.61
CA ILE A 627 -6.46 -9.90 8.72
C ILE A 627 -5.03 -9.83 8.21
N LYS A 628 -4.33 -8.75 8.54
CA LYS A 628 -2.90 -8.60 8.25
C LYS A 628 -2.16 -8.19 9.53
N SER A 629 -1.19 -9.00 9.96
CA SER A 629 -0.32 -8.68 11.09
C SER A 629 1.07 -8.30 10.61
N PHE A 630 1.45 -7.04 10.86
CA PHE A 630 2.78 -6.52 10.51
C PHE A 630 3.89 -6.97 11.46
N PRO A 631 3.65 -7.20 12.77
CA PRO A 631 4.64 -7.83 13.63
C PRO A 631 4.94 -9.28 13.23
N LEU A 632 3.92 -10.05 12.85
CA LEU A 632 4.06 -11.47 12.55
C LEU A 632 4.31 -11.78 11.06
N ASN A 633 4.14 -10.77 10.19
CA ASN A 633 4.12 -10.94 8.73
C ASN A 633 3.10 -11.99 8.25
N ILE A 634 1.91 -11.97 8.84
CA ILE A 634 0.82 -12.92 8.55
C ILE A 634 -0.30 -12.21 7.78
N LYS A 635 -0.86 -12.89 6.77
CA LYS A 635 -2.09 -12.48 6.05
C LYS A 635 -3.09 -13.64 6.08
N LEU A 636 -4.33 -13.37 6.52
CA LEU A 636 -5.40 -14.37 6.64
C LEU A 636 -6.71 -13.82 6.07
N ILE A 637 -7.53 -14.71 5.51
CA ILE A 637 -8.94 -14.46 5.24
C ILE A 637 -9.71 -15.49 6.05
N GLN A 638 -10.58 -15.02 6.95
CA GLN A 638 -11.27 -15.87 7.91
C GLN A 638 -12.77 -15.60 7.90
N LYS A 639 -13.59 -16.63 8.09
CA LYS A 639 -15.03 -16.44 8.31
C LYS A 639 -15.26 -15.68 9.61
N SER A 640 -16.05 -14.62 9.57
CA SER A 640 -16.38 -13.80 10.75
C SER A 640 -16.91 -14.65 11.91
N SER A 641 -17.80 -15.61 11.64
CA SER A 641 -18.34 -16.54 12.64
C SER A 641 -17.30 -17.46 13.30
N TYR A 642 -16.16 -17.68 12.66
CA TYR A 642 -15.09 -18.56 13.16
C TYR A 642 -14.17 -17.85 14.16
N ILE A 643 -13.81 -16.60 13.86
CA ILE A 643 -12.90 -15.79 14.70
C ILE A 643 -13.62 -14.92 15.74
N PHE A 644 -14.91 -14.65 15.52
CA PHE A 644 -15.80 -13.94 16.45
C PHE A 644 -16.78 -14.91 17.12
N ASP A 645 -16.29 -16.10 17.47
CA ASP A 645 -17.08 -17.17 18.09
C ASP A 645 -17.56 -16.75 19.49
N ASN A 646 -18.88 -16.68 19.67
CA ASN A 646 -19.50 -16.30 20.95
C ASN A 646 -19.31 -17.35 22.06
N ASN A 647 -18.85 -18.56 21.73
CA ASN A 647 -18.51 -19.58 22.73
C ASN A 647 -17.11 -19.38 23.33
N LEU A 648 -16.29 -18.53 22.71
CA LEU A 648 -14.97 -18.15 23.23
C LEU A 648 -15.11 -16.92 24.16
N PRO A 649 -14.20 -16.75 25.14
CA PRO A 649 -14.29 -15.65 26.09
C PRO A 649 -14.13 -14.26 25.42
N TYR A 650 -13.56 -14.25 24.21
CA TYR A 650 -13.40 -13.08 23.35
C TYR A 650 -12.94 -13.49 21.94
N TRP A 651 -12.77 -12.51 21.05
CA TRP A 651 -12.36 -12.73 19.66
C TRP A 651 -10.92 -13.27 19.53
N VAL A 652 -10.74 -14.33 18.75
CA VAL A 652 -9.43 -14.95 18.46
C VAL A 652 -9.18 -14.83 16.95
N ILE A 653 -8.52 -13.76 16.53
CA ILE A 653 -8.39 -13.42 15.11
C ILE A 653 -7.36 -14.27 14.37
N PHE A 654 -6.40 -14.86 15.08
CA PHE A 654 -5.38 -15.76 14.50
C PHE A 654 -5.73 -17.25 14.64
N ARG A 655 -7.01 -17.56 14.89
CA ARG A 655 -7.51 -18.95 15.02
C ARG A 655 -7.20 -19.76 13.76
N ASN A 656 -6.76 -21.00 13.94
CA ASN A 656 -6.40 -21.92 12.87
C ASN A 656 -6.66 -23.39 13.28
N ASP A 657 -6.41 -24.33 12.38
CA ASP A 657 -6.65 -25.76 12.61
C ASP A 657 -5.86 -26.31 13.81
N PHE A 658 -4.60 -25.88 13.99
CA PHE A 658 -3.80 -26.24 15.15
C PHE A 658 -4.48 -25.81 16.47
N PHE A 659 -4.94 -24.56 16.53
CA PHE A 659 -5.68 -24.05 17.69
C PHE A 659 -6.92 -24.89 17.97
N ASP A 660 -7.70 -25.24 16.94
CA ASP A 660 -8.92 -26.03 17.10
C ASP A 660 -8.66 -27.45 17.59
N CYS A 661 -7.62 -28.10 17.08
CA CYS A 661 -7.19 -29.43 17.54
C CYS A 661 -6.85 -29.41 19.04
N VAL A 662 -6.03 -28.44 19.47
CA VAL A 662 -5.68 -28.29 20.88
C VAL A 662 -6.90 -27.91 21.72
N PHE A 663 -7.73 -26.97 21.26
CA PHE A 663 -8.96 -26.54 21.94
C PHE A 663 -9.90 -27.72 22.23
N LYS A 664 -10.13 -28.60 21.25
CA LYS A 664 -11.00 -29.79 21.43
C LYS A 664 -10.46 -30.78 22.47
N SER A 665 -9.14 -30.86 22.61
CA SER A 665 -8.45 -31.74 23.56
C SER A 665 -8.50 -31.26 25.02
N LEU A 666 -8.95 -30.03 25.25
CA LEU A 666 -8.94 -29.37 26.56
C LEU A 666 -10.36 -29.15 27.11
N GLU A 667 -10.49 -29.16 28.43
CA GLU A 667 -11.65 -28.70 29.17
C GLU A 667 -11.37 -27.30 29.74
N PHE A 668 -12.11 -26.28 29.28
CA PHE A 668 -11.87 -24.87 29.65
C PHE A 668 -12.84 -24.35 30.71
N GLY A 669 -12.57 -23.16 31.22
CA GLY A 669 -13.44 -22.48 32.18
C GLY A 669 -13.39 -23.05 33.60
N VAL A 670 -12.39 -23.89 33.90
CA VAL A 670 -12.25 -24.65 35.16
C VAL A 670 -11.75 -23.80 36.32
N PHE A 671 -11.05 -22.70 36.05
CA PHE A 671 -10.45 -21.83 37.07
C PHE A 671 -11.12 -20.46 37.14
N GLU A 672 -11.24 -19.95 38.37
CA GLU A 672 -11.24 -18.52 38.67
C GLU A 672 -9.82 -18.04 38.92
N VAL A 673 -9.62 -16.71 38.98
CA VAL A 673 -8.31 -16.14 39.26
C VAL A 673 -8.37 -15.10 40.37
N PHE A 674 -7.42 -15.19 41.29
CA PHE A 674 -7.07 -14.13 42.21
C PHE A 674 -5.66 -13.64 41.91
N ARG A 675 -5.51 -12.32 41.84
CA ARG A 675 -4.20 -11.68 41.65
C ARG A 675 -4.06 -10.56 42.66
N ASP A 676 -3.10 -10.71 43.55
CA ASP A 676 -2.81 -9.67 44.53
C ASP A 676 -2.04 -8.51 43.91
N ARG A 677 -2.59 -7.30 43.96
CA ARG A 677 -1.88 -6.08 43.52
C ARG A 677 -1.36 -5.25 44.69
N GLN A 678 -1.57 -5.70 45.93
CA GLN A 678 -1.29 -4.94 47.15
C GLN A 678 0.13 -5.18 47.67
N LEU A 679 0.69 -6.38 47.47
CA LEU A 679 2.09 -6.65 47.78
C LEU A 679 3.02 -6.09 46.69
N THR A 680 3.88 -5.16 47.09
CA THR A 680 4.85 -4.46 46.24
C THR A 680 6.23 -4.43 46.91
N LYS A 681 7.22 -3.80 46.27
CA LYS A 681 8.55 -3.61 46.88
C LYS A 681 8.52 -2.71 48.12
N SER A 682 7.51 -1.85 48.27
CA SER A 682 7.47 -0.89 49.39
C SER A 682 7.00 -1.51 50.70
N ASN A 683 6.37 -2.69 50.66
CA ASN A 683 5.85 -3.38 51.83
C ASN A 683 6.36 -4.83 51.98
N THR A 684 7.42 -5.17 51.25
CA THR A 684 8.15 -6.44 51.36
C THR A 684 9.65 -6.16 51.55
N SER A 685 10.38 -7.08 52.17
CA SER A 685 11.82 -6.96 52.45
C SER A 685 12.62 -8.07 51.78
N LEU A 686 13.86 -7.78 51.37
CA LEU A 686 14.81 -8.80 50.90
C LEU A 686 15.49 -9.55 52.06
N LEU A 687 15.48 -8.98 53.26
CA LEU A 687 15.97 -9.64 54.45
C LEU A 687 15.03 -10.79 54.80
N LYS A 688 15.60 -11.97 55.02
CA LYS A 688 14.86 -13.16 55.44
C LYS A 688 14.25 -12.89 56.82
N ASN A 689 12.97 -12.57 56.82
CA ASN A 689 12.20 -12.27 58.02
C ASN A 689 11.27 -13.47 58.31
N ASP A 690 9.98 -13.35 57.99
CA ASP A 690 8.94 -14.32 58.36
C ASP A 690 8.36 -15.04 57.12
N ILE A 691 7.29 -14.52 56.53
CA ILE A 691 6.58 -15.20 55.44
C ILE A 691 7.21 -14.87 54.09
N ARG A 692 7.56 -15.92 53.32
CA ARG A 692 8.10 -15.77 51.97
C ARG A 692 7.02 -15.31 50.98
N VAL A 693 7.40 -14.39 50.09
CA VAL A 693 6.60 -13.86 48.99
C VAL A 693 7.20 -14.34 47.66
N ILE A 694 6.52 -15.28 47.01
CA ILE A 694 6.91 -15.86 45.73
C ILE A 694 6.53 -14.92 44.58
N LYS A 695 7.47 -14.73 43.65
CA LYS A 695 7.31 -13.89 42.45
C LYS A 695 7.52 -14.72 41.19
N SER A 696 7.22 -14.16 40.01
CA SER A 696 7.22 -14.90 38.74
C SER A 696 8.53 -15.63 38.43
N ARG A 697 9.70 -15.03 38.73
CA ARG A 697 11.01 -15.68 38.49
C ARG A 697 11.30 -16.82 39.46
N ASN A 698 10.66 -16.84 40.64
CA ASN A 698 10.80 -17.94 41.58
C ASN A 698 10.14 -19.22 41.06
N ILE A 699 9.28 -19.15 40.04
CA ILE A 699 8.70 -20.33 39.42
C ILE A 699 9.54 -20.64 38.17
N SER A 700 10.36 -21.68 38.22
CA SER A 700 11.17 -22.13 37.08
C SER A 700 10.30 -22.59 35.90
N ASN A 701 10.89 -22.73 34.70
CA ASN A 701 10.17 -23.16 33.50
C ASN A 701 9.55 -24.56 33.62
N ASN A 702 10.13 -25.44 34.44
CA ASN A 702 9.60 -26.78 34.74
C ASN A 702 8.62 -26.79 35.93
N GLY A 703 8.16 -25.62 36.41
CA GLY A 703 7.13 -25.54 37.44
C GLY A 703 7.61 -25.92 38.84
N LYS A 704 8.85 -25.58 39.20
CA LYS A 704 9.36 -25.71 40.57
C LYS A 704 9.58 -24.33 41.19
N ILE A 705 9.39 -24.25 42.51
CA ILE A 705 9.73 -23.03 43.25
C ILE A 705 11.23 -23.08 43.57
N ILE A 706 11.95 -22.05 43.14
CA ILE A 706 13.40 -21.91 43.32
C ILE A 706 13.72 -20.67 44.16
N ASN A 707 14.83 -20.74 44.89
CA ASN A 707 15.38 -19.61 45.61
C ASN A 707 16.29 -18.82 44.68
N ILE A 708 16.17 -17.49 44.70
CA ILE A 708 17.00 -16.61 43.90
C ILE A 708 17.59 -15.55 44.82
N GLU A 709 18.91 -15.59 44.95
CA GLU A 709 19.67 -14.63 45.76
C GLU A 709 19.44 -13.19 45.26
N GLY A 710 19.24 -12.25 46.19
CA GLY A 710 18.94 -10.85 45.88
C GLY A 710 17.55 -10.59 45.24
N TYR A 711 16.73 -11.63 45.03
CA TYR A 711 15.39 -11.51 44.49
C TYR A 711 14.32 -11.99 45.45
N ASP A 712 14.57 -13.01 46.26
CA ASP A 712 13.59 -13.49 47.25
C ASP A 712 13.15 -12.38 48.20
N SER A 713 11.85 -12.33 48.49
CA SER A 713 11.25 -11.29 49.34
C SER A 713 10.36 -11.89 50.41
N TYR A 714 10.23 -11.18 51.53
CA TYR A 714 9.55 -11.62 52.74
C TYR A 714 8.68 -10.50 53.32
N ILE A 715 7.66 -10.87 54.09
CA ILE A 715 6.76 -9.96 54.81
C ILE A 715 6.45 -10.52 56.20
N SER A 716 6.33 -9.65 57.20
CA SER A 716 5.91 -10.08 58.55
C SER A 716 4.45 -10.50 58.56
N LYS A 717 4.11 -11.54 59.34
CA LYS A 717 2.74 -12.04 59.46
C LYS A 717 1.72 -10.96 59.85
N ASP A 718 2.08 -10.03 60.72
CA ASP A 718 1.16 -8.96 61.15
C ASP A 718 0.88 -7.93 60.06
N ASN A 719 1.86 -7.64 59.21
CA ASN A 719 1.63 -6.80 58.03
C ASN A 719 0.84 -7.56 56.96
N LEU A 720 1.09 -8.86 56.80
CA LEU A 720 0.38 -9.68 55.82
C LEU A 720 -1.13 -9.77 56.08
N LYS A 721 -1.56 -9.88 57.35
CA LYS A 721 -2.98 -9.96 57.76
C LYS A 721 -3.85 -8.82 57.21
N LYS A 722 -3.24 -7.67 56.89
CA LYS A 722 -3.92 -6.49 56.33
C LYS A 722 -4.34 -6.67 54.86
N PHE A 723 -3.80 -7.67 54.17
CA PHE A 723 -4.00 -7.87 52.73
C PHE A 723 -4.86 -9.12 52.44
N LYS A 724 -5.69 -9.05 51.39
CA LYS A 724 -6.57 -10.17 50.98
C LYS A 724 -5.81 -11.46 50.66
N ILE A 725 -4.55 -11.34 50.23
CA ILE A 725 -3.67 -12.49 49.93
C ILE A 725 -3.38 -13.36 51.17
N TYR A 726 -3.55 -12.83 52.39
CA TYR A 726 -3.42 -13.60 53.63
C TYR A 726 -4.31 -14.86 53.64
N ASN A 727 -5.51 -14.76 53.07
CA ASN A 727 -6.46 -15.87 52.95
C ASN A 727 -5.93 -17.05 52.12
N TYR A 728 -4.83 -16.86 51.40
CA TYR A 728 -4.18 -17.89 50.58
C TYR A 728 -2.91 -18.45 51.22
N LEU A 729 -2.42 -17.94 52.36
CA LEU A 729 -1.16 -18.35 53.00
C LEU A 729 -1.04 -19.88 53.15
N ASN A 730 -2.10 -20.50 53.68
CA ASN A 730 -2.15 -21.94 53.94
C ASN A 730 -3.13 -22.71 53.04
N LYS A 731 -3.63 -22.08 51.97
CA LYS A 731 -4.40 -22.77 50.93
C LYS A 731 -3.48 -23.58 50.02
N ASN A 732 -3.80 -24.86 49.87
CA ASN A 732 -3.08 -25.84 49.03
C ASN A 732 -4.00 -26.53 48.00
N ASP A 733 -5.24 -26.09 47.92
CA ASP A 733 -6.31 -26.46 46.97
C ASP A 733 -6.33 -25.54 45.73
N VAL A 734 -5.33 -24.66 45.60
CA VAL A 734 -5.19 -23.69 44.50
C VAL A 734 -3.90 -23.92 43.73
N TYR A 735 -3.84 -23.35 42.53
CA TYR A 735 -2.66 -23.44 41.65
C TYR A 735 -2.06 -22.05 41.42
N LEU A 736 -0.78 -22.01 41.08
CA LEU A 736 -0.05 -20.79 40.78
C LEU A 736 0.43 -20.82 39.34
N THR A 737 0.32 -19.67 38.68
CA THR A 737 0.88 -19.47 37.35
C THR A 737 1.53 -18.10 37.24
N PRO A 738 2.73 -17.99 36.65
CA PRO A 738 3.36 -16.71 36.37
C PRO A 738 2.50 -15.86 35.45
N ASN A 739 2.40 -14.57 35.78
CA ASN A 739 1.63 -13.61 35.02
C ASN A 739 2.51 -12.88 33.97
N MET A 740 1.90 -12.26 32.96
CA MET A 740 2.58 -11.45 31.94
C MET A 740 3.63 -12.22 31.13
N THR A 741 3.34 -13.47 30.74
CA THR A 741 4.30 -14.30 29.99
C THR A 741 3.65 -15.25 28.99
N TYR A 742 4.36 -15.53 27.90
CA TYR A 742 4.07 -16.63 26.95
C TYR A 742 4.75 -17.95 27.32
N ASN A 743 5.27 -18.06 28.54
CA ASN A 743 5.72 -19.30 29.13
C ASN A 743 4.78 -19.71 30.27
N PRO A 744 3.48 -19.99 29.98
CA PRO A 744 2.56 -20.52 30.97
C PRO A 744 3.15 -21.79 31.61
N ARG A 745 2.85 -21.94 32.88
CA ARG A 745 3.20 -23.09 33.71
C ARG A 745 2.32 -23.06 34.94
N LEU A 746 1.92 -24.24 35.40
CA LEU A 746 0.95 -24.38 36.46
C LEU A 746 1.52 -25.27 37.56
N ILE A 747 1.59 -24.74 38.78
CA ILE A 747 2.12 -25.46 39.95
C ILE A 747 1.05 -25.51 41.04
N LYS A 748 0.98 -26.60 41.80
CA LYS A 748 0.08 -26.66 42.96
C LYS A 748 0.70 -25.85 44.09
N LYS A 749 -0.10 -24.99 44.73
CA LYS A 749 0.38 -24.17 45.84
C LYS A 749 0.62 -25.05 47.07
N GLU A 750 1.71 -24.79 47.78
CA GLU A 750 1.99 -25.40 49.08
C GLU A 750 1.70 -24.40 50.21
N LYS A 751 1.64 -24.88 51.45
CA LYS A 751 1.39 -24.05 52.64
C LYS A 751 2.64 -23.22 53.00
N GLY A 752 2.45 -22.12 53.74
CA GLY A 752 3.56 -21.38 54.34
C GLY A 752 4.17 -20.24 53.51
N TYR A 753 3.61 -19.91 52.34
CA TYR A 753 4.02 -18.73 51.57
C TYR A 753 2.83 -18.07 50.85
N VAL A 754 3.04 -16.83 50.41
CA VAL A 754 2.12 -16.05 49.57
C VAL A 754 2.79 -15.63 48.27
N VAL A 755 2.02 -15.03 47.36
CA VAL A 755 2.54 -14.51 46.09
C VAL A 755 2.21 -13.03 45.94
N ASN A 756 2.97 -12.31 45.11
CA ASN A 756 2.61 -10.95 44.70
C ASN A 756 1.95 -10.92 43.31
N GLY A 757 1.67 -9.72 42.80
CA GLY A 757 0.99 -9.52 41.51
C GLY A 757 1.72 -9.97 40.25
N SER A 758 2.93 -10.51 40.37
CA SER A 758 3.62 -11.17 39.24
C SER A 758 3.22 -12.64 39.07
N VAL A 759 2.45 -13.21 40.01
CA VAL A 759 1.93 -14.58 39.95
C VAL A 759 0.42 -14.53 40.18
N ALA A 760 -0.34 -15.24 39.34
CA ALA A 760 -1.77 -15.41 39.49
C ALA A 760 -2.07 -16.70 40.27
N ILE A 761 -3.04 -16.64 41.17
CA ILE A 761 -3.58 -17.81 41.85
C ILE A 761 -4.81 -18.26 41.06
N LEU A 762 -4.77 -19.47 40.51
CA LEU A 762 -5.90 -20.11 39.85
C LEU A 762 -6.66 -20.98 40.85
N ILE A 763 -7.95 -20.71 41.00
CA ILE A 763 -8.85 -21.33 41.97
C ILE A 763 -9.80 -22.25 41.21
N PRO A 764 -9.77 -23.57 41.43
CA PRO A 764 -10.70 -24.48 40.77
C PRO A 764 -12.16 -24.16 41.13
N LYS A 765 -13.04 -24.07 40.13
CA LYS A 765 -14.49 -23.86 40.33
C LYS A 765 -15.21 -25.10 40.87
N LYS A 766 -14.66 -26.27 40.57
CA LYS A 766 -15.08 -27.58 41.11
C LYS A 766 -13.88 -28.21 41.80
N TYR A 767 -14.10 -29.14 42.72
CA TYR A 767 -13.01 -29.88 43.34
C TYR A 767 -12.26 -30.70 42.28
N VAL A 768 -11.11 -30.19 41.83
CA VAL A 768 -10.29 -30.79 40.76
C VAL A 768 -8.84 -30.84 41.24
N ASN A 769 -8.33 -32.06 41.41
CA ASN A 769 -6.93 -32.31 41.73
C ASN A 769 -6.20 -32.77 40.46
N LEU A 770 -5.42 -31.87 39.86
CA LEU A 770 -4.71 -32.13 38.61
C LEU A 770 -3.61 -33.17 38.78
N THR A 771 -3.52 -34.10 37.82
CA THR A 771 -2.40 -35.05 37.75
C THR A 771 -1.10 -34.33 37.41
N ARG A 772 0.04 -34.98 37.66
CA ARG A 772 1.35 -34.43 37.31
C ARG A 772 1.46 -34.14 35.81
N LYS A 773 0.99 -35.07 34.96
CA LYS A 773 0.98 -34.92 33.48
C LYS A 773 0.15 -33.72 33.04
N GLN A 774 -1.05 -33.53 33.62
CA GLN A 774 -1.90 -32.37 33.32
C GLN A 774 -1.23 -31.03 33.69
N ARG A 775 -0.50 -30.97 34.81
CA ARG A 775 0.23 -29.75 35.20
C ARG A 775 1.43 -29.48 34.29
N GLU A 776 2.20 -30.51 33.95
CA GLU A 776 3.37 -30.39 33.06
C GLU A 776 2.96 -29.95 31.65
N TYR A 777 1.76 -30.33 31.20
CA TYR A 777 1.23 -29.94 29.89
C TYR A 777 1.19 -28.42 29.65
N PHE A 778 0.84 -27.62 30.67
CA PHE A 778 0.82 -26.16 30.55
C PHE A 778 2.18 -25.55 30.16
N SER A 779 3.27 -26.26 30.45
CA SER A 779 4.64 -25.83 30.12
C SER A 779 5.17 -26.38 28.80
N SER A 780 4.41 -27.24 28.11
CA SER A 780 4.75 -27.86 26.82
C SER A 780 4.78 -26.84 25.68
N GLU A 781 5.50 -27.15 24.61
CA GLU A 781 5.53 -26.29 23.41
C GLU A 781 4.15 -26.20 22.74
N GLU A 782 3.40 -27.30 22.69
CA GLU A 782 2.03 -27.35 22.17
C GLU A 782 1.12 -26.33 22.89
N PHE A 783 1.09 -26.35 24.23
CA PHE A 783 0.27 -25.41 24.99
C PHE A 783 0.76 -23.96 24.85
N ARG A 784 2.07 -23.73 24.80
CA ARG A 784 2.64 -22.38 24.60
C ARG A 784 2.21 -21.78 23.27
N GLU A 785 2.26 -22.56 22.19
CA GLU A 785 1.84 -22.07 20.88
C GLU A 785 0.32 -21.84 20.82
N PHE A 786 -0.47 -22.76 21.38
CA PHE A 786 -1.91 -22.57 21.54
C PHE A 786 -2.23 -21.27 22.32
N TYR A 787 -1.54 -21.05 23.44
CA TYR A 787 -1.75 -19.89 24.29
C TYR A 787 -1.37 -18.57 23.60
N LYS A 788 -0.35 -18.56 22.73
CA LYS A 788 -0.04 -17.37 21.91
C LYS A 788 -1.19 -16.99 21.00
N ILE A 789 -1.76 -17.96 20.28
CA ILE A 789 -2.92 -17.75 19.41
C ILE A 789 -4.13 -17.30 20.25
N ALA A 790 -4.41 -17.97 21.37
CA ALA A 790 -5.49 -17.64 22.29
C ALA A 790 -5.41 -16.21 22.86
N ARG A 791 -4.21 -15.64 22.93
CA ARG A 791 -3.95 -14.26 23.37
C ARG A 791 -3.79 -13.27 22.21
N ASN A 792 -4.09 -13.68 20.98
CA ASN A 792 -3.89 -12.89 19.76
C ASN A 792 -2.47 -12.32 19.61
N TYR A 793 -1.46 -13.06 20.09
CA TYR A 793 -0.05 -12.64 20.11
C TYR A 793 0.19 -11.26 20.76
N GLN A 794 -0.67 -10.83 21.69
CA GLN A 794 -0.47 -9.58 22.45
C GLN A 794 0.74 -9.64 23.38
N THR A 795 1.56 -8.61 23.42
CA THR A 795 2.73 -8.52 24.33
C THR A 795 2.47 -7.61 25.52
N ARG A 796 1.55 -6.64 25.40
CA ARG A 796 1.27 -5.61 26.41
C ARG A 796 0.06 -5.91 27.28
N THR A 797 -0.85 -6.75 26.80
CA THR A 797 -2.08 -7.16 27.52
C THR A 797 -2.04 -8.64 27.89
N LEU A 798 -0.98 -9.06 28.60
CA LEU A 798 -0.75 -10.46 29.01
C LEU A 798 -1.19 -10.80 30.44
N ASN A 799 -1.91 -9.89 31.08
CA ASN A 799 -2.40 -10.14 32.42
C ASN A 799 -3.38 -11.33 32.40
N ILE A 800 -3.21 -12.24 33.35
CA ILE A 800 -4.16 -13.28 33.68
C ILE A 800 -5.20 -12.64 34.60
N ASP A 801 -6.40 -12.54 34.06
CA ASP A 801 -7.57 -11.93 34.66
C ASP A 801 -8.77 -12.86 34.53
N SER A 802 -9.91 -12.43 35.02
CA SER A 802 -11.13 -13.22 35.06
C SER A 802 -11.71 -13.59 33.69
N VAL A 803 -11.14 -13.08 32.58
CA VAL A 803 -11.51 -13.50 31.23
C VAL A 803 -10.48 -14.48 30.70
N SER A 804 -9.22 -14.10 30.77
CA SER A 804 -8.14 -14.86 30.18
C SER A 804 -7.72 -16.10 30.97
N CYS A 805 -8.11 -16.21 32.24
CA CYS A 805 -7.99 -17.46 33.00
C CYS A 805 -8.75 -18.61 32.34
N PHE A 806 -9.74 -18.32 31.49
CA PHE A 806 -10.46 -19.30 30.68
C PHE A 806 -9.53 -20.23 29.92
N TRP A 807 -8.42 -19.71 29.37
CA TRP A 807 -7.49 -20.46 28.51
C TRP A 807 -6.62 -21.47 29.23
N PHE A 808 -6.63 -21.48 30.56
CA PHE A 808 -5.98 -22.53 31.34
C PHE A 808 -6.85 -23.79 31.37
N GLY A 809 -7.00 -24.42 30.20
CA GLY A 809 -7.80 -25.64 30.03
C GLY A 809 -7.03 -26.91 30.44
N ILE A 810 -7.73 -27.88 31.01
CA ILE A 810 -7.17 -29.14 31.47
C ILE A 810 -7.21 -30.16 30.33
N LYS A 811 -6.10 -30.86 30.07
CA LYS A 811 -6.06 -31.91 29.04
C LYS A 811 -6.98 -33.06 29.44
N LYS A 812 -7.93 -33.39 28.56
CA LYS A 812 -8.83 -34.53 28.73
C LYS A 812 -7.97 -35.80 28.75
N GLU A 813 -8.18 -36.65 29.75
CA GLU A 813 -7.55 -37.96 29.75
C GLU A 813 -8.26 -38.79 28.67
N LEU A 814 -7.49 -39.37 27.74
CA LEU A 814 -8.02 -40.35 26.80
C LEU A 814 -8.51 -41.53 27.66
N GLY A 815 -9.83 -41.76 27.63
CA GLY A 815 -10.44 -42.91 28.28
C GLY A 815 -10.02 -44.23 27.65
#